data_AF-D8S0F3-F1
#
_entry.id   AF-D8S0F3-F1
#
_cell.length_a   1.000
_cell.length_b   1.000
_cell.length_c   1.000
_cell.angle_alpha   90.00
_cell.angle_beta   90.00
_cell.angle_gamma   90.00
#
_symmetry.space_group_name_H-M   'P 1'
#
loop_
_entity.id
_entity.type
_entity.pdbx_description
1 polymer ?
#
loop_
_entity_poly.entity_id
_entity_poly.type
_entity_poly.pdbx_seq_one_letter_code
_entity_poly.pdbx_strand_id
1 'polypeptide(L)'
;MEKSISMVARSTHYAHILKSLDRTVPIVTRDKLVRKRRCGGRRRTNRRSGCSSAFHGGARISIPDIIPALELGVMAAKVNSMPDVAVRPLGSGPPPYNSFGGPPPHHVTDHDRGSSYMLEGAVGVSLMHHEPPPKPDGFYKTWIFGKVLDPRSKTIIAWNRVFLLSRFWALAIEPLFLYTVAISPHRYCFYIDGWFGIFVTLFRCVSDLMHLWHIWLQLKLAYVARKSLVLGSGKLVWDARMVALHYLRPSGGFVFDLFVIVIWGVVPEMIRRGGKMSGMMTSILVAFAIQFVYKVFHLITLVPRMQRVTGYVFGTAWWGFALNLTAYFVAAHAAGACWYLLALQRISSCLYDQCKMKAGCNARDLGSSHAILYGPRFSDPSPLTSAKLYADVAPTCLENKGDVFKYGIFITALPLTTSRNFLNRILYPIFWGLMTLSSFGNAMVPSNQMLEVIFSILVITCGLMLFTLLIGNIQVFLHSMTAKKEEMRLKIRDLEVWMKRRQLPSRLRHRVRQYERQKWAALRGVDEHAMVRELPEGVRRDVKRHLCLDLVRQVPLFYQMDEIVLDTICDRVKPLMFIKGETISRTGDPVQRMLFIVRGRLQSIHNLSENKTSIFTMEPGSFCGDELLSWCLRRPFVDRLPPSIATLRCLDSVEAFGFEARDLKYVTDHFRTEFANEKLKRTARYYSSGWRTWAAVTIQLAWRRFKAARVSVAEPARTSRDRGGAGLERRLSIAASDSDKLRMYTAMFLSPKPQDHL
;
A
#
# COMPACT_ATOMS: atom_id res chain seq x y z
N MET A 1 -5.49 -19.84 3.08
CA MET A 1 -4.34 -19.83 2.15
C MET A 1 -3.25 -20.82 2.55
N GLU A 2 -2.67 -20.77 3.76
CA GLU A 2 -1.65 -21.76 4.20
C GLU A 2 -2.14 -23.22 4.18
N LYS A 3 -3.41 -23.48 4.52
CA LYS A 3 -3.99 -24.84 4.42
C LYS A 3 -4.21 -25.32 2.97
N SER A 4 -4.42 -24.41 2.03
CA SER A 4 -4.61 -24.75 0.60
C SER A 4 -3.28 -25.02 -0.10
N ILE A 5 -2.22 -24.30 0.29
CA ILE A 5 -0.85 -24.52 -0.21
C ILE A 5 -0.28 -25.85 0.33
N SER A 6 -0.61 -26.22 1.57
CA SER A 6 -0.25 -27.53 2.15
C SER A 6 -0.94 -28.72 1.47
N MET A 7 -2.05 -28.51 0.77
CA MET A 7 -2.84 -29.59 0.14
C MET A 7 -2.36 -29.88 -1.28
N VAL A 8 -1.91 -28.86 -2.02
CA VAL A 8 -1.30 -29.01 -3.35
C VAL A 8 0.07 -29.70 -3.28
N ALA A 9 0.83 -29.49 -2.18
CA ALA A 9 2.13 -30.13 -1.97
C ALA A 9 2.08 -31.64 -1.68
N ARG A 10 0.89 -32.25 -1.49
CA ARG A 10 0.73 -33.69 -1.23
C ARG A 10 0.24 -34.50 -2.44
N SER A 11 0.07 -33.88 -3.61
CA SER A 11 -0.28 -34.61 -4.83
C SER A 11 0.95 -35.33 -5.38
N THR A 12 0.78 -36.61 -5.71
CA THR A 12 1.75 -37.69 -5.86
C THR A 12 2.76 -37.59 -7.02
N HIS A 13 3.01 -36.41 -7.58
CA HIS A 13 3.93 -36.25 -8.72
C HIS A 13 5.35 -35.77 -8.37
N TYR A 14 5.59 -35.26 -7.15
CA TYR A 14 6.91 -34.77 -6.71
C TYR A 14 7.82 -35.85 -6.07
N ALA A 15 7.28 -37.00 -5.69
CA ALA A 15 8.04 -38.06 -5.03
C ALA A 15 9.04 -38.76 -5.98
N HIS A 16 8.77 -38.76 -7.29
CA HIS A 16 9.63 -39.42 -8.28
C HIS A 16 10.85 -38.58 -8.68
N ILE A 17 10.75 -37.25 -8.57
CA ILE A 17 11.83 -36.32 -8.91
C ILE A 17 12.85 -36.23 -7.76
N LEU A 18 12.39 -36.26 -6.51
CA LEU A 18 13.28 -36.27 -5.34
C LEU A 18 14.05 -37.59 -5.20
N LYS A 19 13.47 -38.74 -5.60
CA LYS A 19 14.19 -40.03 -5.62
C LYS A 19 15.33 -40.11 -6.65
N SER A 20 15.33 -39.26 -7.68
CA SER A 20 16.39 -39.20 -8.70
C SER A 20 17.55 -38.27 -8.31
N LEU A 21 17.32 -37.33 -7.40
CA LEU A 21 18.33 -36.37 -6.92
C LEU A 21 19.11 -36.86 -5.69
N ASP A 22 18.60 -37.88 -4.99
CA ASP A 22 19.17 -38.43 -3.76
C ASP A 22 20.34 -39.42 -3.99
N ARG A 23 20.73 -39.68 -5.25
CA ARG A 23 21.79 -40.65 -5.61
C ARG A 23 23.14 -40.05 -5.99
N THR A 24 23.32 -38.73 -5.96
CA THR A 24 24.53 -38.10 -6.55
C THR A 24 25.32 -37.14 -5.65
N VAL A 25 25.00 -36.97 -4.37
CA VAL A 25 25.82 -36.16 -3.45
C VAL A 25 25.79 -36.71 -2.02
N PRO A 26 26.91 -37.14 -1.40
CA PRO A 26 26.93 -37.47 0.01
C PRO A 26 27.01 -36.17 0.84
N ILE A 27 25.92 -35.83 1.54
CA ILE A 27 25.92 -34.75 2.53
C ILE A 27 26.30 -35.34 3.89
N VAL A 28 27.50 -34.99 4.37
CA VAL A 28 27.94 -35.24 5.75
C VAL A 28 27.15 -34.34 6.69
N THR A 29 26.21 -34.93 7.45
CA THR A 29 25.48 -34.24 8.51
C THR A 29 26.38 -33.96 9.71
N ARG A 30 26.44 -32.69 10.10
CA ARG A 30 27.25 -32.14 11.18
C ARG A 30 26.50 -32.30 12.51
N ASP A 31 26.52 -33.50 13.08
CA ASP A 31 26.10 -33.73 14.47
C ASP A 31 27.11 -34.63 15.19
N LYS A 32 28.04 -33.99 15.91
CA LYS A 32 28.79 -34.46 17.08
C LYS A 32 29.95 -33.49 17.34
N LEU A 33 29.69 -32.42 18.07
CA LEU A 33 30.72 -31.59 18.70
C LEU A 33 30.44 -31.53 20.20
N VAL A 34 30.73 -32.67 20.85
CA VAL A 34 30.98 -32.74 22.29
C VAL A 34 32.36 -33.36 22.47
N ARG A 35 33.18 -32.67 23.28
CA ARG A 35 34.45 -33.07 23.91
C ARG A 35 35.79 -32.92 23.13
N LYS A 36 36.43 -31.78 23.39
CA LYS A 36 37.65 -31.59 24.23
C LYS A 36 38.93 -32.39 23.87
N ARG A 37 39.99 -31.62 23.53
CA ARG A 37 41.45 -31.88 23.70
C ARG A 37 42.01 -33.08 22.89
N ARG A 38 43.21 -33.12 22.32
CA ARG A 38 44.52 -32.54 22.68
C ARG A 38 45.46 -32.71 21.47
N CYS A 39 46.52 -31.91 21.41
CA CYS A 39 47.64 -31.99 20.46
C CYS A 39 48.27 -33.39 20.35
N GLY A 40 48.87 -33.71 19.20
CA GLY A 40 49.81 -34.82 19.09
C GLY A 40 50.24 -35.18 17.66
N GLY A 41 51.34 -34.60 17.18
CA GLY A 41 52.48 -35.36 16.66
C GLY A 41 52.41 -36.06 15.29
N ARG A 42 53.26 -35.54 14.39
CA ARG A 42 54.30 -36.24 13.61
C ARG A 42 53.94 -37.20 12.46
N ARG A 43 54.56 -36.85 11.31
CA ARG A 43 55.33 -37.70 10.35
C ARG A 43 54.49 -38.74 9.59
N ARG A 44 54.71 -39.06 8.31
CA ARG A 44 55.90 -39.04 7.45
C ARG A 44 55.40 -39.43 6.02
N THR A 45 55.98 -38.82 4.97
CA THR A 45 56.55 -39.46 3.74
C THR A 45 55.76 -40.61 3.06
N ASN A 46 55.67 -40.81 1.74
CA ASN A 46 56.42 -40.35 0.58
C ASN A 46 55.77 -40.98 -0.68
N ARG A 47 56.12 -40.44 -1.87
CA ARG A 47 56.26 -41.14 -3.18
C ARG A 47 54.98 -41.67 -3.86
N ARG A 48 54.59 -41.13 -5.03
CA ARG A 48 55.17 -41.20 -6.41
C ARG A 48 54.67 -42.41 -7.21
N SER A 49 53.90 -42.12 -8.25
CA SER A 49 53.77 -42.73 -9.59
C SER A 49 52.37 -42.33 -10.09
N GLY A 50 52.10 -41.89 -11.31
CA GLY A 50 52.81 -41.97 -12.59
C GLY A 50 51.76 -42.33 -13.65
N CYS A 51 51.76 -41.60 -14.77
CA CYS A 51 51.12 -41.87 -16.07
C CYS A 51 49.87 -41.07 -16.51
N SER A 52 50.11 -40.40 -17.63
CA SER A 52 49.28 -39.61 -18.54
C SER A 52 48.04 -40.31 -19.09
N SER A 53 47.00 -39.52 -19.40
CA SER A 53 46.57 -39.33 -20.80
C SER A 53 45.47 -38.26 -20.95
N ALA A 54 45.69 -37.43 -21.98
CA ALA A 54 44.73 -36.78 -22.89
C ALA A 54 43.70 -35.75 -22.37
N PHE A 55 43.98 -34.51 -22.80
CA PHE A 55 43.11 -33.35 -22.91
C PHE A 55 41.80 -33.62 -23.68
N HIS A 56 40.68 -33.14 -23.15
CA HIS A 56 39.73 -32.31 -23.92
C HIS A 56 39.13 -31.25 -22.98
N GLY A 57 39.32 -29.98 -23.32
CA GLY A 57 38.98 -28.83 -22.51
C GLY A 57 37.47 -28.66 -22.33
N GLY A 58 37.01 -28.71 -21.08
CA GLY A 58 35.75 -28.13 -20.65
C GLY A 58 36.04 -26.82 -19.92
N ALA A 59 35.72 -25.70 -20.57
CA ALA A 59 35.72 -24.38 -19.93
C ALA A 59 34.72 -24.41 -18.75
N ARG A 60 35.24 -24.31 -17.52
CA ARG A 60 34.44 -23.98 -16.34
C ARG A 60 34.21 -22.48 -16.35
N ILE A 61 33.00 -22.06 -16.71
CA ILE A 61 32.52 -20.72 -16.38
C ILE A 61 31.98 -20.79 -14.95
N SER A 62 32.70 -20.18 -14.03
CA SER A 62 32.34 -20.00 -12.64
C SER A 62 31.09 -19.10 -12.55
N ILE A 63 30.04 -19.60 -11.90
CA ILE A 63 28.87 -18.81 -11.50
C ILE A 63 29.19 -18.18 -10.13
N PRO A 64 29.97 -17.09 -10.09
CA PRO A 64 29.58 -16.00 -9.21
C PRO A 64 30.05 -14.62 -9.72
N ASP A 65 29.75 -14.23 -10.97
CA ASP A 65 29.98 -12.83 -11.42
C ASP A 65 28.78 -12.18 -12.13
N ILE A 66 27.63 -12.87 -12.23
CA ILE A 66 26.42 -12.36 -12.93
C ILE A 66 25.41 -11.70 -11.97
N ILE A 67 25.72 -11.64 -10.67
CA ILE A 67 24.80 -11.10 -9.65
C ILE A 67 24.99 -9.58 -9.38
N PRO A 68 26.17 -8.93 -9.57
CA PRO A 68 26.25 -7.48 -9.35
C PRO A 68 25.74 -6.63 -10.54
N ALA A 69 25.67 -7.16 -11.75
CA ALA A 69 25.34 -6.38 -12.95
C ALA A 69 23.84 -6.13 -13.15
N LEU A 70 22.96 -6.99 -12.58
CA LEU A 70 21.51 -6.83 -12.69
C LEU A 70 20.91 -5.87 -11.64
N GLU A 71 21.59 -5.65 -10.52
CA GLU A 71 21.13 -4.67 -9.51
C GLU A 71 21.37 -3.20 -9.94
N LEU A 72 22.38 -2.95 -10.78
CA LEU A 72 22.65 -1.60 -11.31
C LEU A 72 21.64 -1.18 -12.40
N GLY A 73 21.17 -2.11 -13.23
CA GLY A 73 20.20 -1.81 -14.30
C GLY A 73 18.79 -1.49 -13.79
N VAL A 74 18.35 -2.13 -12.71
CA VAL A 74 17.00 -1.94 -12.14
C VAL A 74 16.93 -0.74 -11.19
N MET A 75 18.04 -0.36 -10.55
CA MET A 75 18.14 0.89 -9.79
C MET A 75 18.27 2.14 -10.69
N ALA A 76 18.97 2.04 -11.83
CA ALA A 76 19.13 3.18 -12.75
C ALA A 76 17.79 3.66 -13.37
N ALA A 77 16.83 2.77 -13.59
CA ALA A 77 15.52 3.13 -14.12
C ALA A 77 14.60 3.86 -13.12
N LYS A 78 14.95 3.90 -11.82
CA LYS A 78 14.17 4.57 -10.78
C LYS A 78 14.77 5.91 -10.31
N VAL A 79 16.00 6.22 -10.72
CA VAL A 79 16.68 7.49 -10.38
C VAL A 79 16.38 8.61 -11.38
N ASN A 80 16.07 8.31 -12.65
CA ASN A 80 15.85 9.33 -13.69
C ASN A 80 14.41 9.91 -13.77
N SER A 81 13.63 9.90 -12.68
CA SER A 81 12.27 10.46 -12.68
C SER A 81 11.90 11.30 -11.46
N MET A 82 12.89 11.82 -10.73
CA MET A 82 12.70 12.92 -9.77
C MET A 82 13.23 14.22 -10.39
N PRO A 83 12.48 15.34 -10.32
CA PRO A 83 13.06 16.64 -10.63
C PRO A 83 14.03 17.03 -9.51
N ASP A 84 15.24 17.46 -9.89
CA ASP A 84 16.29 17.94 -8.99
C ASP A 84 15.80 19.07 -8.09
N VAL A 85 15.72 18.79 -6.78
CA VAL A 85 15.72 19.82 -5.74
C VAL A 85 17.11 19.83 -5.14
N ALA A 86 17.91 20.82 -5.52
CA ALA A 86 19.25 21.02 -5.00
C ALA A 86 19.21 21.33 -3.49
N VAL A 87 19.57 20.36 -2.67
CA VAL A 87 19.84 20.56 -1.24
C VAL A 87 21.35 20.74 -1.08
N ARG A 88 21.79 21.96 -0.75
CA ARG A 88 23.17 22.25 -0.34
C ARG A 88 23.45 21.59 1.02
N PRO A 89 24.63 20.99 1.26
CA PRO A 89 25.00 20.49 2.58
C PRO A 89 25.39 21.65 3.51
N LEU A 90 24.81 21.66 4.72
CA LEU A 90 25.22 22.52 5.84
C LEU A 90 26.56 22.03 6.39
N GLY A 91 27.62 22.80 6.11
CA GLY A 91 28.91 22.72 6.75
C GLY A 91 28.94 23.47 8.08
N SER A 92 29.77 22.96 8.97
CA SER A 92 30.08 23.34 10.34
C SER A 92 30.60 24.77 10.59
N GLY A 93 30.15 25.38 11.69
CA GLY A 93 30.90 26.35 12.51
C GLY A 93 30.78 27.84 12.10
N PRO A 94 30.64 28.78 13.06
CA PRO A 94 30.59 30.22 12.77
C PRO A 94 31.99 30.87 12.85
N PRO A 95 32.26 31.91 12.06
CA PRO A 95 33.25 32.93 12.40
C PRO A 95 32.63 34.35 12.45
N PRO A 96 33.39 35.35 12.95
CA PRO A 96 32.85 36.39 13.83
C PRO A 96 32.48 37.70 13.12
N TYR A 97 31.85 38.57 13.91
CA TYR A 97 31.57 40.00 13.69
C TYR A 97 32.68 40.75 12.96
N ASN A 98 32.29 41.59 11.99
CA ASN A 98 32.80 42.96 11.89
C ASN A 98 31.86 43.88 11.11
N SER A 99 31.90 45.13 11.53
CA SER A 99 31.05 46.28 11.26
C SER A 99 31.52 47.13 10.08
N PHE A 100 30.65 48.10 9.71
CA PHE A 100 30.87 49.31 8.92
C PHE A 100 30.53 49.30 7.41
N GLY A 101 29.75 50.32 7.02
CA GLY A 101 29.82 50.93 5.69
C GLY A 101 28.48 51.16 4.99
N GLY A 102 27.77 52.22 5.37
CA GLY A 102 26.76 52.86 4.53
C GLY A 102 27.36 53.67 3.36
N PRO A 103 26.54 54.37 2.56
CA PRO A 103 26.54 54.36 1.08
C PRO A 103 27.34 55.51 0.44
N PRO A 104 27.35 55.65 -0.91
CA PRO A 104 26.56 56.76 -1.46
C PRO A 104 25.85 56.48 -2.82
N PRO A 105 24.94 57.38 -3.24
CA PRO A 105 23.95 57.19 -4.31
C PRO A 105 24.36 57.88 -5.62
N HIS A 106 23.93 57.44 -6.81
CA HIS A 106 23.84 58.35 -7.96
C HIS A 106 22.83 57.92 -9.05
N HIS A 107 22.01 58.92 -9.38
CA HIS A 107 21.47 59.34 -10.68
C HIS A 107 20.57 58.44 -11.53
N VAL A 108 19.30 58.83 -11.48
CA VAL A 108 18.28 58.70 -12.53
C VAL A 108 18.62 59.64 -13.69
N THR A 109 18.59 59.12 -14.91
CA THR A 109 18.18 59.88 -16.11
C THR A 109 17.13 59.06 -16.84
N ASP A 110 16.02 59.74 -17.09
CA ASP A 110 14.75 59.28 -17.63
C ASP A 110 14.78 59.32 -19.16
N HIS A 111 14.32 58.26 -19.85
CA HIS A 111 13.59 58.38 -21.11
C HIS A 111 12.85 57.10 -21.52
N ASP A 112 11.56 57.30 -21.79
CA ASP A 112 10.64 56.54 -22.66
C ASP A 112 9.81 55.37 -22.12
N ARG A 113 8.69 55.79 -21.48
CA ARG A 113 7.28 55.44 -21.75
C ARG A 113 6.98 54.06 -22.37
N GLY A 114 6.31 53.21 -21.59
CA GLY A 114 5.44 52.15 -22.14
C GLY A 114 4.95 51.08 -21.15
N SER A 115 3.82 51.34 -20.49
CA SER A 115 2.89 50.38 -19.86
C SER A 115 3.36 49.50 -18.68
N SER A 116 2.92 49.97 -17.50
CA SER A 116 2.80 49.29 -16.22
C SER A 116 2.04 47.95 -16.27
N TYR A 117 2.68 46.89 -15.77
CA TYR A 117 2.02 45.91 -14.91
C TYR A 117 2.91 45.65 -13.69
N MET A 118 2.41 46.07 -12.52
CA MET A 118 3.04 45.87 -11.23
C MET A 118 3.26 44.37 -10.95
N LEU A 119 4.50 44.02 -10.63
CA LEU A 119 4.87 42.76 -10.04
C LEU A 119 5.01 42.99 -8.53
N GLU A 120 3.91 43.00 -7.79
CA GLU A 120 3.96 42.90 -6.33
C GLU A 120 4.26 41.45 -5.95
N GLY A 121 5.45 41.24 -5.42
CA GLY A 121 5.81 40.02 -4.72
C GLY A 121 5.07 39.94 -3.39
N ALA A 122 4.19 38.96 -3.26
CA ALA A 122 3.68 38.50 -1.97
C ALA A 122 3.92 36.99 -1.87
N VAL A 123 4.97 36.64 -1.14
CA VAL A 123 5.21 35.30 -0.61
C VAL A 123 4.14 35.04 0.45
N GLY A 124 3.12 34.28 0.06
CA GLY A 124 2.06 33.83 0.95
C GLY A 124 1.52 32.50 0.42
N VAL A 125 2.11 31.38 0.85
CA VAL A 125 1.55 30.06 0.61
C VAL A 125 0.37 29.88 1.57
N SER A 126 -0.78 30.43 1.17
CA SER A 126 -2.05 30.12 1.79
C SER A 126 -2.52 28.78 1.23
N LEU A 127 -2.53 27.75 2.08
CA LEU A 127 -3.18 26.47 1.86
C LEU A 127 -4.70 26.71 1.81
N MET A 128 -5.17 27.27 0.70
CA MET A 128 -6.59 27.30 0.37
C MET A 128 -7.03 25.87 0.07
N HIS A 129 -8.14 25.48 0.70
CA HIS A 129 -8.97 24.37 0.27
C HIS A 129 -8.98 24.25 -1.25
N HIS A 130 -8.82 23.03 -1.76
CA HIS A 130 -9.16 22.71 -3.14
C HIS A 130 -10.69 22.78 -3.30
N GLU A 131 -11.25 23.98 -3.24
CA GLU A 131 -12.46 24.27 -3.97
C GLU A 131 -12.12 24.17 -5.47
N PRO A 132 -12.98 23.53 -6.28
CA PRO A 132 -12.81 23.58 -7.72
C PRO A 132 -12.82 25.06 -8.15
N PRO A 133 -11.89 25.49 -9.02
CA PRO A 133 -11.89 26.87 -9.49
C PRO A 133 -13.27 27.20 -10.07
N PRO A 134 -13.80 28.42 -9.85
CA PRO A 134 -15.11 28.80 -10.36
C PRO A 134 -15.15 28.54 -11.87
N LYS A 135 -16.21 27.87 -12.33
CA LYS A 135 -16.44 27.65 -13.76
C LYS A 135 -16.40 29.03 -14.44
N PRO A 136 -15.52 29.28 -15.41
CA PRO A 136 -15.51 30.57 -16.07
C PRO A 136 -16.87 30.81 -16.73
N ASP A 137 -17.43 31.98 -16.42
CA ASP A 137 -18.65 32.50 -17.01
C ASP A 137 -18.40 32.97 -18.43
N GLY A 138 -19.38 32.71 -19.29
CA GLY A 138 -19.47 33.32 -20.63
C GLY A 138 -18.61 32.71 -21.74
N PHE A 139 -19.30 32.24 -22.79
CA PHE A 139 -18.87 32.25 -24.20
C PHE A 139 -18.01 31.15 -24.88
N TYR A 140 -17.35 30.22 -24.19
CA TYR A 140 -16.53 29.18 -24.89
C TYR A 140 -17.00 27.71 -24.72
N LYS A 141 -18.26 27.48 -24.34
CA LYS A 141 -18.68 26.21 -23.70
C LYS A 141 -19.13 25.06 -24.61
N THR A 142 -19.36 25.26 -25.91
CA THR A 142 -19.92 24.21 -26.76
C THR A 142 -19.29 24.18 -28.15
N TRP A 143 -18.76 23.02 -28.50
CA TRP A 143 -18.32 22.65 -29.84
C TRP A 143 -19.34 21.68 -30.47
N ILE A 144 -19.12 21.21 -31.71
CA ILE A 144 -19.96 20.20 -32.39
C ILE A 144 -20.16 18.95 -31.52
N PHE A 145 -19.17 18.65 -30.66
CA PHE A 145 -19.21 17.54 -29.71
C PHE A 145 -19.74 17.94 -28.32
N GLY A 146 -20.44 19.06 -28.14
CA GLY A 146 -21.06 19.44 -26.85
C GLY A 146 -20.08 20.01 -25.81
N LYS A 147 -20.43 19.87 -24.52
CA LYS A 147 -19.69 20.46 -23.38
C LYS A 147 -18.44 19.64 -23.01
N VAL A 148 -17.38 20.35 -22.61
CA VAL A 148 -16.13 19.76 -22.10
C VAL A 148 -16.34 19.12 -20.72
N LEU A 149 -15.76 17.96 -20.51
CA LEU A 149 -15.88 17.12 -19.32
C LEU A 149 -14.64 17.20 -18.44
N ASP A 150 -14.85 17.19 -17.13
CA ASP A 150 -13.78 17.18 -16.14
C ASP A 150 -13.17 15.78 -16.01
N PRO A 151 -11.86 15.57 -16.29
CA PRO A 151 -11.19 14.30 -16.09
C PRO A 151 -11.14 13.81 -14.64
N ARG A 152 -11.33 14.70 -13.66
CA ARG A 152 -11.34 14.37 -12.22
C ARG A 152 -12.71 13.95 -11.69
N SER A 153 -13.77 14.04 -12.52
CA SER A 153 -15.10 13.59 -12.13
C SER A 153 -15.13 12.09 -11.86
N LYS A 154 -15.78 11.67 -10.76
CA LYS A 154 -15.92 10.24 -10.38
C LYS A 154 -16.50 9.40 -11.53
N THR A 155 -17.46 9.94 -12.27
CA THR A 155 -18.09 9.28 -13.42
C THR A 155 -17.10 9.05 -14.54
N ILE A 156 -16.27 10.05 -14.85
CA ILE A 156 -15.26 9.96 -15.92
C ILE A 156 -14.13 8.99 -15.55
N ILE A 157 -13.70 9.00 -14.28
CA ILE A 157 -12.74 8.02 -13.76
C ILE A 157 -13.30 6.60 -13.87
N ALA A 158 -14.59 6.39 -13.55
CA ALA A 158 -15.23 5.09 -13.70
C ALA A 158 -15.30 4.64 -15.16
N TRP A 159 -15.71 5.52 -16.08
CA TRP A 159 -15.73 5.22 -17.52
C TRP A 159 -14.34 4.92 -18.09
N ASN A 160 -13.31 5.68 -17.69
CA ASN A 160 -11.93 5.41 -18.10
C ASN A 160 -11.46 3.99 -17.69
N ARG A 161 -11.90 3.50 -16.52
CA ARG A 161 -11.65 2.11 -16.10
C ARG A 161 -12.39 1.10 -16.98
N VAL A 162 -13.64 1.38 -17.32
CA VAL A 162 -14.43 0.54 -18.23
C VAL A 162 -13.78 0.47 -19.61
N PHE A 163 -13.30 1.60 -20.16
CA PHE A 163 -12.59 1.59 -21.44
C PHE A 163 -11.28 0.81 -21.37
N LEU A 164 -10.54 0.89 -20.26
CA LEU A 164 -9.33 0.09 -20.10
C LEU A 164 -9.65 -1.41 -20.14
N LEU A 165 -10.68 -1.85 -19.39
CA LEU A 165 -11.14 -3.24 -19.41
C LEU A 165 -11.65 -3.65 -20.80
N SER A 166 -12.35 -2.76 -21.51
CA SER A 166 -12.82 -3.03 -22.86
C SER A 166 -11.68 -3.17 -23.88
N ARG A 167 -10.54 -2.50 -23.66
CA ARG A 167 -9.33 -2.71 -24.48
C ARG A 167 -8.67 -4.07 -24.23
N PHE A 168 -8.59 -4.51 -22.97
CA PHE A 168 -8.12 -5.87 -22.65
C PHE A 168 -9.03 -6.93 -23.26
N TRP A 169 -10.35 -6.72 -23.19
CA TRP A 169 -11.34 -7.57 -23.84
C TRP A 169 -11.14 -7.64 -25.36
N ALA A 170 -10.92 -6.48 -26.01
CA ALA A 170 -10.63 -6.43 -27.44
C ALA A 170 -9.37 -7.22 -27.81
N LEU A 171 -8.30 -7.14 -27.02
CA LEU A 171 -7.07 -7.92 -27.23
C LEU A 171 -7.28 -9.43 -27.03
N ALA A 172 -8.22 -9.83 -26.16
CA ALA A 172 -8.55 -11.24 -25.94
C ALA A 172 -9.39 -11.84 -27.07
N ILE A 173 -10.23 -11.04 -27.75
CA ILE A 173 -11.08 -11.51 -28.86
C ILE A 173 -10.30 -11.65 -30.16
N GLU A 174 -9.33 -10.77 -30.42
CA GLU A 174 -8.58 -10.74 -31.69
C GLU A 174 -8.02 -12.11 -32.13
N PRO A 175 -7.33 -12.89 -31.27
CA PRO A 175 -6.78 -14.17 -31.68
C PRO A 175 -7.85 -15.21 -32.03
N LEU A 176 -9.10 -15.03 -31.58
CA LEU A 176 -10.19 -15.95 -31.90
C LEU A 176 -10.49 -16.02 -33.39
N PHE A 177 -10.25 -14.93 -34.13
CA PHE A 177 -10.46 -14.91 -35.58
C PHE A 177 -9.59 -15.94 -36.31
N LEU A 178 -8.40 -16.25 -35.78
CA LEU A 178 -7.48 -17.23 -36.38
C LEU A 178 -7.99 -18.67 -36.26
N TYR A 179 -8.85 -18.98 -35.28
CA TYR A 179 -9.46 -20.32 -35.12
C TYR A 179 -10.69 -20.55 -35.99
N THR A 180 -11.14 -19.53 -36.75
CA THR A 180 -12.26 -19.68 -37.70
C THR A 180 -11.91 -20.58 -38.87
N VAL A 181 -10.62 -20.67 -39.23
CA VAL A 181 -10.13 -21.54 -40.30
C VAL A 181 -9.92 -22.94 -39.73
N ALA A 182 -10.46 -23.96 -40.39
CA ALA A 182 -10.30 -25.36 -40.00
C ALA A 182 -10.28 -26.30 -41.22
N ILE A 183 -9.98 -27.57 -41.00
CA ILE A 183 -10.00 -28.62 -42.03
C ILE A 183 -11.21 -29.52 -41.82
N SER A 184 -11.96 -29.78 -42.89
CA SER A 184 -13.12 -30.67 -42.83
C SER A 184 -12.68 -32.11 -42.57
N PRO A 185 -13.25 -32.83 -41.58
CA PRO A 185 -12.88 -34.22 -41.30
C PRO A 185 -13.35 -35.21 -42.37
N HIS A 186 -14.26 -34.80 -43.26
CA HIS A 186 -14.85 -35.69 -44.28
C HIS A 186 -14.30 -35.47 -45.68
N ARG A 187 -13.99 -34.21 -46.03
CA ARG A 187 -13.54 -33.82 -47.37
C ARG A 187 -12.11 -33.29 -47.39
N TYR A 188 -11.46 -33.20 -46.23
CA TYR A 188 -10.08 -32.73 -46.04
C TYR A 188 -9.76 -31.40 -46.75
N CYS A 189 -10.79 -30.55 -46.90
CA CYS A 189 -10.68 -29.21 -47.45
C CYS A 189 -10.63 -28.16 -46.35
N PHE A 190 -9.95 -27.05 -46.63
CA PHE A 190 -9.96 -25.88 -45.74
C PHE A 190 -11.27 -25.11 -45.87
N TYR A 191 -11.87 -24.75 -44.75
CA TYR A 191 -13.08 -23.94 -44.69
C TYR A 191 -13.02 -22.93 -43.55
N ILE A 192 -13.84 -21.88 -43.66
CA ILE A 192 -14.08 -20.91 -42.58
C ILE A 192 -15.41 -21.27 -41.91
N ASP A 193 -15.37 -21.50 -40.59
CA ASP A 193 -16.53 -21.77 -39.74
C ASP A 193 -17.37 -20.50 -39.58
N GLY A 194 -18.44 -20.39 -40.38
CA GLY A 194 -19.28 -19.20 -40.44
C GLY A 194 -20.02 -18.90 -39.13
N TRP A 195 -20.45 -19.91 -38.38
CA TRP A 195 -21.12 -19.72 -37.09
C TRP A 195 -20.16 -19.14 -36.07
N PHE A 196 -18.98 -19.74 -35.94
CA PHE A 196 -17.94 -19.22 -35.05
C PHE A 196 -17.48 -17.81 -35.47
N GLY A 197 -17.33 -17.57 -36.78
CA GLY A 197 -17.03 -16.26 -37.33
C GLY A 197 -18.06 -15.18 -36.97
N ILE A 198 -19.37 -15.50 -37.01
CA ILE A 198 -20.44 -14.58 -36.59
C ILE A 198 -20.30 -14.23 -35.11
N PHE A 199 -20.06 -15.21 -34.22
CA PHE A 199 -19.90 -14.94 -32.79
C PHE A 199 -18.70 -14.06 -32.50
N VAL A 200 -17.54 -14.35 -33.09
CA VAL A 200 -16.33 -13.53 -32.94
C VAL A 200 -16.57 -12.11 -33.46
N THR A 201 -17.26 -11.97 -34.59
CA THR A 201 -17.63 -10.67 -35.17
C THR A 201 -18.56 -9.88 -34.25
N LEU A 202 -19.55 -10.52 -33.62
CA LEU A 202 -20.44 -9.87 -32.67
C LEU A 202 -19.68 -9.29 -31.46
N PHE A 203 -18.80 -10.08 -30.85
CA PHE A 203 -17.96 -9.61 -29.74
C PHE A 203 -16.98 -8.50 -30.16
N ARG A 204 -16.48 -8.58 -31.39
CA ARG A 204 -15.65 -7.55 -32.01
C ARG A 204 -16.42 -6.23 -32.18
N CYS A 205 -17.65 -6.27 -32.69
CA CYS A 205 -18.52 -5.10 -32.85
C CYS A 205 -18.78 -4.39 -31.52
N VAL A 206 -19.03 -5.14 -30.44
CA VAL A 206 -19.19 -4.56 -29.09
C VAL A 206 -17.92 -3.82 -28.67
N SER A 207 -16.75 -4.39 -28.94
CA SER A 207 -15.46 -3.76 -28.62
C SER A 207 -15.21 -2.50 -29.46
N ASP A 208 -15.62 -2.49 -30.73
CA ASP A 208 -15.53 -1.32 -31.61
C ASP A 208 -16.48 -0.20 -31.18
N LEU A 209 -17.70 -0.51 -30.75
CA LEU A 209 -18.62 0.49 -30.18
C LEU A 209 -18.03 1.15 -28.93
N MET A 210 -17.44 0.35 -28.02
CA MET A 210 -16.75 0.87 -26.84
C MET A 210 -15.53 1.73 -27.22
N HIS A 211 -14.84 1.36 -28.30
CA HIS A 211 -13.73 2.13 -28.82
C HIS A 211 -14.17 3.49 -29.39
N LEU A 212 -15.23 3.52 -30.21
CA LEU A 212 -15.82 4.75 -30.74
C LEU A 212 -16.33 5.66 -29.63
N TRP A 213 -16.94 5.06 -28.59
CA TRP A 213 -17.34 5.81 -27.40
C TRP A 213 -16.13 6.44 -26.69
N HIS A 214 -15.02 5.70 -26.55
CA HIS A 214 -13.79 6.26 -25.96
C HIS A 214 -13.24 7.44 -26.77
N ILE A 215 -13.22 7.34 -28.11
CA ILE A 215 -12.82 8.45 -29.01
C ILE A 215 -13.72 9.67 -28.76
N TRP A 216 -15.04 9.45 -28.73
CA TRP A 216 -16.01 10.50 -28.44
C TRP A 216 -15.78 11.15 -27.08
N LEU A 217 -15.41 10.38 -26.06
CA LEU A 217 -15.08 10.91 -24.75
C LEU A 217 -13.80 11.77 -24.78
N GLN A 218 -12.74 11.29 -25.45
CA GLN A 218 -11.46 12.01 -25.54
C GLN A 218 -11.60 13.36 -26.26
N LEU A 219 -12.49 13.45 -27.26
CA LEU A 219 -12.83 14.72 -27.93
C LEU A 219 -13.46 15.76 -27.00
N LYS A 220 -14.00 15.35 -25.85
CA LYS A 220 -14.61 16.23 -24.85
C LYS A 220 -13.81 16.36 -23.55
N LEU A 221 -12.73 15.62 -23.39
CA LEU A 221 -12.03 15.54 -22.11
C LEU A 221 -11.03 16.69 -21.96
N ALA A 222 -11.19 17.51 -20.92
CA ALA A 222 -10.19 18.55 -20.62
C ALA A 222 -8.81 17.94 -20.37
N TYR A 223 -7.76 18.60 -20.86
CA TYR A 223 -6.38 18.14 -20.69
C TYR A 223 -5.54 19.14 -19.88
N VAL A 224 -4.46 18.65 -19.27
CA VAL A 224 -3.52 19.48 -18.51
C VAL A 224 -2.50 20.09 -19.47
N ALA A 225 -2.35 21.41 -19.46
CA ALA A 225 -1.40 22.10 -20.33
C ALA A 225 0.05 21.78 -19.91
N ARG A 226 0.88 21.27 -20.83
CA ARG A 226 2.30 20.97 -20.56
C ARG A 226 3.07 22.16 -19.98
N LYS A 227 2.82 23.37 -20.47
CA LYS A 227 3.45 24.61 -19.99
C LYS A 227 3.12 24.92 -18.52
N SER A 228 1.97 24.49 -18.04
CA SER A 228 1.55 24.69 -16.64
C SER A 228 2.11 23.64 -15.66
N LEU A 229 2.57 22.50 -16.18
CA LEU A 229 3.22 21.46 -15.37
C LEU A 229 4.62 21.88 -14.92
N VAL A 230 5.37 22.58 -15.77
CA VAL A 230 6.70 23.12 -15.45
C VAL A 230 6.65 24.15 -14.33
N LEU A 231 5.52 24.87 -14.22
CA LEU A 231 5.28 25.88 -13.19
C LEU A 231 4.57 25.33 -11.94
N GLY A 232 4.42 24.00 -11.81
CA GLY A 232 3.74 23.36 -10.67
C GLY A 232 2.23 23.64 -10.55
N SER A 233 1.63 24.41 -11.47
CA SER A 233 0.25 24.89 -11.38
C SER A 233 -0.79 23.97 -12.04
N GLY A 234 -0.38 23.11 -12.98
CA GLY A 234 -1.22 22.04 -13.54
C GLY A 234 -2.60 22.49 -14.05
N LYS A 235 -2.68 23.65 -14.73
CA LYS A 235 -3.94 24.23 -15.21
C LYS A 235 -4.60 23.36 -16.29
N LEU A 236 -5.88 23.05 -16.09
CA LEU A 236 -6.71 22.36 -17.08
C LEU A 236 -7.18 23.35 -18.16
N VAL A 237 -7.13 22.91 -19.42
CA VAL A 237 -7.66 23.64 -20.56
C VAL A 237 -9.11 23.20 -20.81
N TRP A 238 -10.03 24.16 -20.77
CA TRP A 238 -11.48 23.94 -20.89
C TRP A 238 -12.08 24.37 -22.23
N ASP A 239 -11.28 24.97 -23.12
CA ASP A 239 -11.75 25.38 -24.44
C ASP A 239 -12.01 24.16 -25.33
N ALA A 240 -13.27 23.97 -25.73
CA ALA A 240 -13.73 22.83 -26.51
C ALA A 240 -13.03 22.70 -27.88
N ARG A 241 -12.69 23.83 -28.52
CA ARG A 241 -11.97 23.84 -29.80
C ARG A 241 -10.54 23.36 -29.61
N MET A 242 -9.87 23.88 -28.60
CA MET A 242 -8.50 23.52 -28.27
C MET A 242 -8.39 22.06 -27.83
N VAL A 243 -9.36 21.55 -27.08
CA VAL A 243 -9.44 20.12 -26.68
C VAL A 243 -9.58 19.23 -27.92
N ALA A 244 -10.54 19.52 -28.80
CA ALA A 244 -10.75 18.72 -30.01
C ALA A 244 -9.53 18.75 -30.94
N LEU A 245 -8.97 19.93 -31.23
CA LEU A 245 -7.78 20.07 -32.07
C LEU A 245 -6.53 19.43 -31.44
N HIS A 246 -6.40 19.48 -30.12
CA HIS A 246 -5.30 18.82 -29.42
C HIS A 246 -5.34 17.29 -29.59
N TYR A 247 -6.54 16.70 -29.55
CA TYR A 247 -6.71 15.27 -29.76
C TYR A 247 -6.55 14.87 -31.23
N LEU A 248 -7.07 15.67 -32.17
CA LEU A 248 -6.98 15.45 -33.63
C LEU A 248 -5.58 15.71 -34.23
N ARG A 249 -4.69 16.39 -33.50
CA ARG A 249 -3.32 16.65 -33.97
C ARG A 249 -2.59 15.34 -34.28
N PRO A 250 -1.62 15.31 -35.23
CA PRO A 250 -0.86 14.10 -35.55
C PRO A 250 -0.08 13.51 -34.36
N SER A 251 0.35 14.37 -33.43
CA SER A 251 0.97 13.97 -32.15
C SER A 251 -0.06 13.60 -31.06
N GLY A 252 -1.35 13.64 -31.39
CA GLY A 252 -2.49 13.33 -30.55
C GLY A 252 -2.90 11.86 -30.68
N GLY A 253 -3.92 11.46 -29.90
CA GLY A 253 -4.42 10.08 -29.88
C GLY A 253 -5.24 9.68 -31.10
N PHE A 254 -5.64 10.63 -31.96
CA PHE A 254 -6.59 10.35 -33.04
C PHE A 254 -6.00 9.56 -34.21
N VAL A 255 -4.76 9.84 -34.64
CA VAL A 255 -4.09 9.05 -35.71
C VAL A 255 -4.01 7.59 -35.31
N PHE A 256 -3.75 7.37 -34.03
CA PHE A 256 -3.74 6.06 -33.44
C PHE A 256 -5.13 5.40 -33.54
N ASP A 257 -6.18 6.09 -33.15
CA ASP A 257 -7.53 5.52 -33.17
C ASP A 257 -8.07 5.31 -34.61
N LEU A 258 -7.65 6.11 -35.60
CA LEU A 258 -8.02 5.98 -37.02
C LEU A 258 -7.41 4.75 -37.70
N PHE A 259 -6.15 4.42 -37.38
CA PHE A 259 -5.43 3.30 -38.01
C PHE A 259 -6.11 1.95 -37.77
N VAL A 260 -6.71 1.75 -36.58
CA VAL A 260 -7.45 0.52 -36.22
C VAL A 260 -8.67 0.33 -37.11
N ILE A 261 -9.39 1.43 -37.39
CA ILE A 261 -10.64 1.42 -38.15
C ILE A 261 -10.34 1.14 -39.64
N VAL A 262 -9.29 1.75 -40.20
CA VAL A 262 -8.92 1.60 -41.62
C VAL A 262 -8.49 0.18 -41.96
N ILE A 263 -7.64 -0.46 -41.15
CA ILE A 263 -7.19 -1.83 -41.44
C ILE A 263 -8.37 -2.80 -41.47
N TRP A 264 -9.38 -2.60 -40.62
CA TRP A 264 -10.54 -3.48 -40.58
C TRP A 264 -11.42 -3.39 -41.82
N GLY A 265 -11.56 -2.21 -42.45
CA GLY A 265 -12.29 -2.07 -43.71
C GLY A 265 -11.59 -2.77 -44.90
N VAL A 266 -10.26 -2.88 -44.85
CA VAL A 266 -9.45 -3.43 -45.95
C VAL A 266 -9.39 -4.96 -45.92
N VAL A 267 -9.39 -5.59 -44.73
CA VAL A 267 -9.20 -7.04 -44.58
C VAL A 267 -10.31 -7.89 -45.23
N PRO A 268 -11.62 -7.61 -45.05
CA PRO A 268 -12.68 -8.36 -45.71
C PRO A 268 -12.64 -8.24 -47.24
N GLU A 269 -12.27 -7.07 -47.76
CA GLU A 269 -12.14 -6.83 -49.20
C GLU A 269 -10.95 -7.59 -49.80
N MET A 270 -9.85 -7.73 -49.05
CA MET A 270 -8.72 -8.59 -49.43
C MET A 270 -9.10 -10.07 -49.45
N ILE A 271 -9.91 -10.54 -48.50
CA ILE A 271 -10.41 -11.92 -48.46
C ILE A 271 -11.36 -12.17 -49.64
N ARG A 272 -12.22 -11.19 -49.98
CA ARG A 272 -13.19 -11.28 -51.08
C ARG A 272 -12.54 -11.35 -52.47
N ARG A 273 -11.37 -10.74 -52.66
CA ARG A 273 -10.65 -10.70 -53.95
C ARG A 273 -10.01 -12.03 -54.38
N GLY A 274 -10.15 -13.10 -53.59
CA GLY A 274 -9.93 -14.48 -54.05
C GLY A 274 -8.48 -14.78 -54.44
N GLY A 275 -7.63 -15.03 -53.45
CA GLY A 275 -6.27 -15.53 -53.65
C GLY A 275 -6.13 -17.03 -53.36
N LYS A 276 -4.93 -17.59 -53.55
CA LYS A 276 -4.59 -18.94 -53.05
C LYS A 276 -4.84 -19.02 -51.53
N MET A 277 -5.35 -20.14 -51.03
CA MET A 277 -5.71 -20.35 -49.61
C MET A 277 -4.54 -20.05 -48.65
N SER A 278 -3.33 -20.46 -49.02
CA SER A 278 -2.10 -20.14 -48.28
C SER A 278 -1.86 -18.62 -48.18
N GLY A 279 -2.03 -17.88 -49.28
CA GLY A 279 -1.90 -16.41 -49.28
C GLY A 279 -3.00 -15.70 -48.48
N MET A 280 -4.21 -16.26 -48.44
CA MET A 280 -5.29 -15.77 -47.59
C MET A 280 -4.95 -15.93 -46.10
N MET A 281 -4.49 -17.12 -45.69
CA MET A 281 -4.05 -17.36 -44.30
C MET A 281 -2.89 -16.44 -43.91
N THR A 282 -1.93 -16.21 -44.80
CA THR A 282 -0.81 -15.27 -44.55
C THR A 282 -1.32 -13.84 -44.40
N SER A 283 -2.26 -13.41 -45.24
CA SER A 283 -2.86 -12.07 -45.17
C SER A 283 -3.60 -11.86 -43.84
N ILE A 284 -4.38 -12.87 -43.40
CA ILE A 284 -5.08 -12.86 -42.10
C ILE A 284 -4.07 -12.76 -40.94
N LEU A 285 -2.99 -13.56 -40.98
CA LEU A 285 -1.97 -13.56 -39.94
C LEU A 285 -1.24 -12.20 -39.84
N VAL A 286 -0.86 -11.61 -40.98
CA VAL A 286 -0.18 -10.31 -41.02
C VAL A 286 -1.12 -9.20 -40.53
N ALA A 287 -2.38 -9.20 -40.97
CA ALA A 287 -3.38 -8.24 -40.51
C ALA A 287 -3.58 -8.33 -38.99
N PHE A 288 -3.73 -9.55 -38.45
CA PHE A 288 -3.80 -9.79 -37.01
C PHE A 288 -2.54 -9.28 -36.30
N ALA A 289 -1.34 -9.60 -36.77
CA ALA A 289 -0.10 -9.20 -36.13
C ALA A 289 0.03 -7.67 -36.05
N ILE A 290 -0.27 -6.96 -37.15
CA ILE A 290 -0.25 -5.50 -37.19
C ILE A 290 -1.28 -4.94 -36.21
N GLN A 291 -2.53 -5.40 -36.24
CA GLN A 291 -3.59 -4.91 -35.35
C GLN A 291 -3.29 -5.20 -33.88
N PHE A 292 -2.77 -6.39 -33.56
CA PHE A 292 -2.48 -6.82 -32.21
C PHE A 292 -1.32 -6.01 -31.61
N VAL A 293 -0.19 -5.91 -32.31
CA VAL A 293 0.97 -5.10 -31.88
C VAL A 293 0.56 -3.65 -31.67
N TYR A 294 -0.23 -3.14 -32.60
CA TYR A 294 -0.73 -1.78 -32.55
C TYR A 294 -1.64 -1.53 -31.32
N LYS A 295 -2.60 -2.42 -31.05
CA LYS A 295 -3.48 -2.33 -29.87
C LYS A 295 -2.71 -2.47 -28.55
N VAL A 296 -1.68 -3.32 -28.51
CA VAL A 296 -0.79 -3.46 -27.35
C VAL A 296 0.01 -2.17 -27.12
N PHE A 297 0.57 -1.58 -28.17
CA PHE A 297 1.28 -0.29 -28.07
C PHE A 297 0.36 0.83 -27.57
N HIS A 298 -0.87 0.91 -28.08
CA HIS A 298 -1.87 1.87 -27.60
C HIS A 298 -2.21 1.64 -26.11
N LEU A 299 -2.30 0.39 -25.65
CA LEU A 299 -2.53 0.07 -24.24
C LEU A 299 -1.35 0.52 -23.35
N ILE A 300 -0.11 0.26 -23.78
CA ILE A 300 1.12 0.64 -23.07
C ILE A 300 1.24 2.16 -22.94
N THR A 301 0.78 2.92 -23.95
CA THR A 301 0.82 4.40 -23.89
C THR A 301 -0.34 4.99 -23.08
N LEU A 302 -1.51 4.35 -23.07
CA LEU A 302 -2.70 4.81 -22.36
C LEU A 302 -2.57 4.66 -20.83
N VAL A 303 -2.07 3.52 -20.35
CA VAL A 303 -2.00 3.21 -18.91
C VAL A 303 -1.19 4.26 -18.11
N PRO A 304 0.03 4.65 -18.52
CA PRO A 304 0.78 5.70 -17.82
C PRO A 304 0.09 7.06 -17.87
N ARG A 305 -0.59 7.40 -18.97
CA ARG A 305 -1.34 8.65 -19.10
C ARG A 305 -2.48 8.72 -18.08
N MET A 306 -3.18 7.60 -17.86
CA MET A 306 -4.20 7.50 -16.82
C MET A 306 -3.61 7.58 -15.42
N GLN A 307 -2.50 6.88 -15.16
CA GLN A 307 -1.82 6.88 -13.86
C GLN A 307 -1.33 8.28 -13.45
N ARG A 308 -0.90 9.13 -14.40
CA ARG A 308 -0.49 10.51 -14.10
C ARG A 308 -1.63 11.39 -13.57
N VAL A 309 -2.88 11.09 -13.92
CA VAL A 309 -4.04 11.90 -13.54
C VAL A 309 -4.72 11.35 -12.28
N THR A 310 -4.79 10.02 -12.13
CA THR A 310 -5.51 9.38 -11.01
C THR A 310 -4.59 8.75 -9.96
N GLY A 311 -3.27 8.74 -10.17
CA GLY A 311 -2.27 8.04 -9.35
C GLY A 311 -2.35 6.52 -9.53
N TYR A 312 -3.44 5.92 -9.06
CA TYR A 312 -3.78 4.51 -9.26
C TYR A 312 -4.91 4.37 -10.28
N VAL A 313 -4.78 3.42 -11.21
CA VAL A 313 -5.79 3.14 -12.24
C VAL A 313 -7.08 2.63 -11.61
N PHE A 314 -6.93 1.68 -10.68
CA PHE A 314 -8.00 1.15 -9.84
C PHE A 314 -7.60 1.32 -8.39
N GLY A 315 -8.51 1.76 -7.53
CA GLY A 315 -8.20 2.15 -6.14
C GLY A 315 -7.69 1.02 -5.22
N THR A 316 -7.47 -0.19 -5.74
CA THR A 316 -6.87 -1.30 -4.99
C THR A 316 -5.62 -1.82 -5.69
N ALA A 317 -4.58 -2.13 -4.90
CA ALA A 317 -3.31 -2.65 -5.41
C ALA A 317 -3.47 -4.00 -6.15
N TRP A 318 -4.52 -4.77 -5.82
CA TRP A 318 -4.85 -6.06 -6.43
C TRP A 318 -5.13 -5.98 -7.93
N TRP A 319 -5.70 -4.88 -8.41
CA TRP A 319 -5.97 -4.70 -9.84
C TRP A 319 -4.69 -4.63 -10.67
N GLY A 320 -3.60 -4.09 -10.13
CA GLY A 320 -2.31 -4.11 -10.82
C GLY A 320 -1.81 -5.54 -11.10
N PHE A 321 -1.93 -6.42 -10.10
CA PHE A 321 -1.63 -7.84 -10.25
C PHE A 321 -2.54 -8.51 -11.29
N ALA A 322 -3.85 -8.30 -11.18
CA ALA A 322 -4.82 -8.90 -12.09
C ALA A 322 -4.58 -8.49 -13.56
N LEU A 323 -4.35 -7.21 -13.84
CA LEU A 323 -4.11 -6.72 -15.21
C LEU A 323 -2.80 -7.25 -15.80
N ASN A 324 -1.74 -7.34 -15.00
CA ASN A 324 -0.47 -7.95 -15.44
C ASN A 324 -0.65 -9.44 -15.78
N LEU A 325 -1.40 -10.16 -14.96
CA LEU A 325 -1.72 -11.57 -15.21
C LEU A 325 -2.59 -11.71 -16.48
N THR A 326 -3.62 -10.89 -16.64
CA THR A 326 -4.46 -10.88 -17.85
C THR A 326 -3.64 -10.58 -19.09
N ALA A 327 -2.72 -9.62 -19.06
CA ALA A 327 -1.83 -9.32 -20.18
C ALA A 327 -0.99 -10.55 -20.59
N TYR A 328 -0.48 -11.30 -19.59
CA TYR A 328 0.27 -12.52 -19.82
C TYR A 328 -0.59 -13.61 -20.49
N PHE A 329 -1.82 -13.84 -20.00
CA PHE A 329 -2.75 -14.80 -20.63
C PHE A 329 -3.13 -14.40 -22.06
N VAL A 330 -3.33 -13.11 -22.32
CA VAL A 330 -3.63 -12.59 -23.67
C VAL A 330 -2.44 -12.80 -24.61
N ALA A 331 -1.21 -12.58 -24.15
CA ALA A 331 -0.01 -12.87 -24.95
C ALA A 331 0.11 -14.36 -25.27
N ALA A 332 -0.17 -15.24 -24.30
CA ALA A 332 -0.19 -16.69 -24.52
C ALA A 332 -1.28 -17.11 -25.52
N HIS A 333 -2.46 -16.51 -25.42
CA HIS A 333 -3.54 -16.74 -26.38
C HIS A 333 -3.16 -16.34 -27.80
N ALA A 334 -2.53 -15.17 -27.97
CA ALA A 334 -2.05 -14.69 -29.26
C ALA A 334 -0.96 -15.59 -29.85
N ALA A 335 0.04 -15.99 -29.05
CA ALA A 335 1.10 -16.91 -29.48
C ALA A 335 0.52 -18.28 -29.92
N GLY A 336 -0.42 -18.82 -29.14
CA GLY A 336 -1.13 -20.05 -29.47
C GLY A 336 -1.95 -19.96 -30.75
N ALA A 337 -2.65 -18.84 -30.96
CA ALA A 337 -3.44 -18.62 -32.17
C ALA A 337 -2.57 -18.51 -33.43
N CYS A 338 -1.46 -17.79 -33.34
CA CYS A 338 -0.45 -17.76 -34.40
C CYS A 338 0.09 -19.16 -34.71
N TRP A 339 0.42 -19.93 -33.69
CA TRP A 339 0.89 -21.31 -33.84
C TRP A 339 -0.16 -22.19 -34.54
N TYR A 340 -1.43 -22.09 -34.19
CA TYR A 340 -2.52 -22.82 -34.82
C TYR A 340 -2.65 -22.49 -36.32
N LEU A 341 -2.65 -21.21 -36.69
CA LEU A 341 -2.78 -20.81 -38.10
C LEU A 341 -1.51 -21.14 -38.92
N LEU A 342 -0.32 -21.03 -38.33
CA LEU A 342 0.93 -21.47 -38.94
C LEU A 342 0.95 -22.99 -39.15
N ALA A 343 0.36 -23.78 -38.24
CA ALA A 343 0.18 -25.22 -38.43
C ALA A 343 -0.71 -25.53 -39.64
N LEU A 344 -1.82 -24.79 -39.83
CA LEU A 344 -2.67 -24.92 -41.01
C LEU A 344 -1.93 -24.58 -42.32
N GLN A 345 -1.10 -23.54 -42.32
CA GLN A 345 -0.24 -23.21 -43.47
C GLN A 345 0.79 -24.32 -43.74
N ARG A 346 1.36 -24.92 -42.69
CA ARG A 346 2.32 -26.03 -42.79
C ARG A 346 1.65 -27.28 -43.36
N ILE A 347 0.44 -27.61 -42.91
CA ILE A 347 -0.37 -28.71 -43.47
C ILE A 347 -0.72 -28.42 -44.94
N SER A 348 -1.10 -27.19 -45.28
CA SER A 348 -1.35 -26.80 -46.68
C SER A 348 -0.12 -27.00 -47.57
N SER A 349 1.09 -26.83 -47.03
CA SER A 349 2.34 -27.06 -47.75
C SER A 349 2.58 -28.56 -47.98
N CYS A 350 2.37 -29.40 -46.96
CA CYS A 350 2.44 -30.87 -47.11
C CYS A 350 1.45 -31.38 -48.17
N LEU A 351 0.19 -30.93 -48.08
CA LEU A 351 -0.86 -31.33 -49.02
C LEU A 351 -0.53 -30.90 -50.45
N TYR A 352 0.05 -29.71 -50.63
CA TYR A 352 0.51 -29.23 -51.93
C TYR A 352 1.63 -30.12 -52.50
N ASP A 353 2.65 -30.43 -51.69
CA ASP A 353 3.80 -31.24 -52.11
C ASP A 353 3.38 -32.67 -52.47
N GLN A 354 2.53 -33.31 -51.65
CA GLN A 354 2.04 -34.66 -51.91
C GLN A 354 1.06 -34.72 -53.10
N CYS A 355 0.21 -33.70 -53.27
CA CYS A 355 -0.67 -33.59 -54.43
C CYS A 355 0.13 -33.48 -55.74
N LYS A 356 1.23 -32.71 -55.75
CA LYS A 356 2.10 -32.58 -56.93
C LYS A 356 2.69 -33.92 -57.39
N MET A 357 2.90 -34.86 -56.47
CA MET A 357 3.47 -36.18 -56.76
C MET A 357 2.43 -37.19 -57.29
N LYS A 358 1.12 -36.92 -57.16
CA LYS A 358 0.05 -37.85 -57.56
C LYS A 358 -0.63 -37.41 -58.86
N ALA A 359 -0.66 -38.30 -59.84
CA ALA A 359 -1.31 -38.04 -61.12
C ALA A 359 -2.82 -37.74 -60.95
N GLY A 360 -3.31 -36.67 -61.60
CA GLY A 360 -4.70 -36.22 -61.52
C GLY A 360 -5.03 -35.24 -60.39
N CYS A 361 -4.04 -34.83 -59.57
CA CYS A 361 -4.27 -33.91 -58.45
C CYS A 361 -3.93 -32.46 -58.83
N ASN A 362 -4.95 -31.61 -58.95
CA ASN A 362 -4.77 -30.19 -59.23
C ASN A 362 -4.66 -29.39 -57.95
N ALA A 363 -3.45 -28.93 -57.60
CA ALA A 363 -3.20 -28.17 -56.37
C ALA A 363 -4.02 -26.85 -56.20
N ARG A 364 -4.72 -26.39 -57.24
CA ARG A 364 -5.67 -25.27 -57.16
C ARG A 364 -7.00 -25.62 -56.49
N ASP A 365 -7.36 -26.91 -56.43
CA ASP A 365 -8.61 -27.41 -55.86
C ASP A 365 -8.51 -27.69 -54.34
N LEU A 366 -7.37 -27.37 -53.73
CA LEU A 366 -7.14 -27.54 -52.29
C LEU A 366 -7.98 -26.58 -51.42
N GLY A 367 -8.64 -25.60 -52.05
CA GLY A 367 -9.66 -24.74 -51.45
C GLY A 367 -11.03 -25.04 -52.06
N SER A 368 -12.06 -25.09 -51.22
CA SER A 368 -13.44 -25.16 -51.70
C SER A 368 -13.79 -23.90 -52.50
N SER A 369 -14.54 -24.05 -53.59
CA SER A 369 -15.08 -22.94 -54.39
C SER A 369 -15.93 -21.98 -53.54
N HIS A 370 -16.48 -22.47 -52.42
CA HIS A 370 -17.05 -21.67 -51.34
C HIS A 370 -16.16 -21.75 -50.08
N ALA A 371 -15.40 -20.70 -49.79
CA ALA A 371 -14.47 -20.64 -48.66
C ALA A 371 -15.16 -20.54 -47.27
N ILE A 372 -16.45 -20.21 -47.22
CA ILE A 372 -17.23 -19.97 -45.99
C ILE A 372 -18.35 -20.99 -45.90
N LEU A 373 -18.38 -21.78 -44.82
CA LEU A 373 -19.38 -22.83 -44.60
C LEU A 373 -20.31 -22.46 -43.43
N TYR A 374 -21.62 -22.57 -43.65
CA TYR A 374 -22.65 -22.37 -42.62
C TYR A 374 -23.40 -23.68 -42.36
N GLY A 375 -23.37 -24.18 -41.12
CA GLY A 375 -24.15 -25.35 -40.66
C GLY A 375 -23.45 -26.72 -40.78
N PRO A 376 -24.08 -27.80 -40.25
CA PRO A 376 -23.51 -29.16 -40.21
C PRO A 376 -23.68 -29.98 -41.51
N ARG A 377 -24.38 -29.46 -42.52
CA ARG A 377 -24.63 -30.17 -43.79
C ARG A 377 -23.77 -29.60 -44.91
N PHE A 378 -22.83 -30.43 -45.35
CA PHE A 378 -22.04 -30.25 -46.55
C PHE A 378 -22.95 -30.40 -47.77
N SER A 379 -23.27 -29.31 -48.46
CA SER A 379 -23.94 -29.37 -49.76
C SER A 379 -23.25 -28.39 -50.68
N ASP A 380 -22.08 -28.79 -51.17
CA ASP A 380 -21.36 -28.05 -52.20
C ASP A 380 -20.82 -29.03 -53.27
N PRO A 381 -20.96 -28.71 -54.57
CA PRO A 381 -20.77 -29.63 -55.69
C PRO A 381 -19.32 -29.57 -56.21
N SER A 382 -18.34 -29.96 -55.40
CA SER A 382 -17.02 -30.27 -55.94
C SER A 382 -17.11 -31.55 -56.79
N PRO A 383 -16.54 -31.62 -58.01
CA PRO A 383 -16.56 -32.85 -58.81
C PRO A 383 -16.03 -34.03 -57.98
N LEU A 384 -16.81 -35.12 -57.93
CA LEU A 384 -16.62 -36.28 -57.05
C LEU A 384 -15.20 -36.89 -57.13
N THR A 385 -14.50 -36.66 -58.24
CA THR A 385 -13.14 -37.13 -58.56
C THR A 385 -12.03 -36.42 -57.78
N SER A 386 -12.09 -35.10 -57.61
CA SER A 386 -11.05 -34.36 -56.87
C SER A 386 -11.14 -34.63 -55.36
N ALA A 387 -12.36 -34.73 -54.81
CA ALA A 387 -12.59 -35.05 -53.40
C ALA A 387 -12.05 -36.45 -53.01
N LYS A 388 -12.19 -37.45 -53.89
CA LYS A 388 -11.62 -38.80 -53.67
C LYS A 388 -10.09 -38.79 -53.69
N LEU A 389 -9.49 -38.06 -54.64
CA LEU A 389 -8.04 -38.00 -54.77
C LEU A 389 -7.37 -37.30 -53.57
N TYR A 390 -8.02 -36.30 -52.99
CA TYR A 390 -7.59 -35.66 -51.76
C TYR A 390 -7.80 -36.52 -50.51
N ALA A 391 -8.88 -37.30 -50.46
CA ALA A 391 -9.10 -38.26 -49.37
C ALA A 391 -7.98 -39.30 -49.25
N ASP A 392 -7.30 -39.63 -50.36
CA ASP A 392 -6.14 -40.52 -50.35
C ASP A 392 -4.84 -39.85 -49.87
N VAL A 393 -4.67 -38.53 -50.11
CA VAL A 393 -3.44 -37.79 -49.79
C VAL A 393 -3.46 -37.21 -48.37
N ALA A 394 -4.63 -36.78 -47.92
CA ALA A 394 -4.78 -36.05 -46.66
C ALA A 394 -4.38 -36.83 -45.40
N PRO A 395 -4.69 -38.14 -45.25
CA PRO A 395 -4.25 -38.92 -44.09
C PRO A 395 -2.72 -38.96 -43.93
N THR A 396 -1.97 -38.99 -45.04
CA THR A 396 -0.49 -38.97 -45.01
C THR A 396 0.04 -37.72 -44.33
N CYS A 397 -0.56 -36.55 -44.62
CA CYS A 397 -0.19 -35.28 -44.03
C CYS A 397 -0.76 -35.08 -42.61
N LEU A 398 -2.03 -35.45 -42.37
CA LEU A 398 -2.74 -35.16 -41.12
C LEU A 398 -2.45 -36.14 -39.98
N GLU A 399 -2.08 -37.37 -40.30
CA GLU A 399 -1.66 -38.39 -39.33
C GLU A 399 -0.13 -38.54 -39.29
N ASN A 400 0.59 -37.78 -40.12
CA ASN A 400 2.04 -37.89 -40.31
C ASN A 400 2.50 -39.35 -40.50
N LYS A 401 1.75 -40.12 -41.30
CA LYS A 401 2.03 -41.54 -41.55
C LYS A 401 3.39 -41.69 -42.24
N GLY A 402 4.32 -42.38 -41.58
CA GLY A 402 5.65 -42.70 -42.11
C GLY A 402 6.67 -41.55 -42.06
N ASP A 403 6.46 -40.52 -41.22
CA ASP A 403 7.35 -39.36 -41.07
C ASP A 403 7.73 -38.67 -42.40
N VAL A 404 6.81 -38.71 -43.37
CA VAL A 404 7.01 -38.22 -44.74
C VAL A 404 7.24 -36.71 -44.77
N PHE A 405 6.70 -35.96 -43.80
CA PHE A 405 6.82 -34.50 -43.75
C PHE A 405 7.25 -34.00 -42.37
N LYS A 406 8.32 -33.19 -42.33
CA LYS A 406 8.85 -32.64 -41.08
C LYS A 406 8.01 -31.46 -40.58
N TYR A 407 7.10 -31.72 -39.64
CA TYR A 407 6.21 -30.69 -39.07
C TYR A 407 6.85 -29.82 -37.98
N GLY A 408 7.94 -30.25 -37.35
CA GLY A 408 8.63 -29.50 -36.30
C GLY A 408 7.69 -29.17 -35.13
N ILE A 409 7.63 -27.90 -34.73
CA ILE A 409 6.80 -27.43 -33.61
C ILE A 409 5.29 -27.59 -33.82
N PHE A 410 4.85 -27.85 -35.06
CA PHE A 410 3.43 -27.94 -35.42
C PHE A 410 2.86 -29.36 -35.31
N ILE A 411 3.68 -30.37 -35.04
CA ILE A 411 3.24 -31.77 -35.05
C ILE A 411 2.07 -32.05 -34.09
N THR A 412 2.06 -31.41 -32.93
CA THR A 412 0.99 -31.56 -31.92
C THR A 412 -0.30 -30.81 -32.29
N ALA A 413 -0.27 -29.95 -33.31
CA ALA A 413 -1.45 -29.23 -33.80
C ALA A 413 -2.30 -30.06 -34.77
N LEU A 414 -1.72 -31.05 -35.45
CA LEU A 414 -2.37 -31.86 -36.49
C LEU A 414 -3.78 -32.35 -36.08
N PRO A 415 -3.94 -33.09 -34.95
CA PRO A 415 -5.26 -33.60 -34.56
C PRO A 415 -6.26 -32.50 -34.14
N LEU A 416 -5.78 -31.29 -33.83
CA LEU A 416 -6.62 -30.16 -33.45
C LEU A 416 -7.24 -29.49 -34.69
N THR A 417 -6.56 -29.50 -35.83
CA THR A 417 -7.02 -28.83 -37.07
C THR A 417 -8.25 -29.48 -37.70
N THR A 418 -8.47 -30.77 -37.45
CA THR A 418 -9.62 -31.56 -37.93
C THR A 418 -10.71 -31.74 -36.88
N SER A 419 -10.49 -31.24 -35.65
CA SER A 419 -11.42 -31.40 -34.53
C SER A 419 -12.70 -30.59 -34.76
N ARG A 420 -13.86 -31.25 -34.61
CA ARG A 420 -15.17 -30.56 -34.68
C ARG A 420 -15.44 -29.65 -33.48
N ASN A 421 -14.87 -30.00 -32.33
CA ASN A 421 -15.09 -29.27 -31.08
C ASN A 421 -14.29 -27.96 -31.11
N PHE A 422 -14.97 -26.83 -31.28
CA PHE A 422 -14.33 -25.51 -31.29
C PHE A 422 -13.59 -25.21 -29.97
N LEU A 423 -14.05 -25.74 -28.84
CA LEU A 423 -13.35 -25.59 -27.55
C LEU A 423 -11.95 -26.21 -27.59
N ASN A 424 -11.77 -27.36 -28.24
CA ASN A 424 -10.45 -27.97 -28.39
C ASN A 424 -9.54 -27.11 -29.29
N ARG A 425 -10.11 -26.51 -30.34
CA ARG A 425 -9.42 -25.57 -31.23
C ARG A 425 -8.96 -24.30 -30.52
N ILE A 426 -9.54 -23.95 -29.36
CA ILE A 426 -9.16 -22.76 -28.58
C ILE A 426 -8.26 -23.10 -27.39
N LEU A 427 -8.64 -24.10 -26.57
CA LEU A 427 -7.98 -24.39 -25.30
C LEU A 427 -6.58 -24.98 -25.47
N TYR A 428 -6.38 -25.88 -26.43
CA TYR A 428 -5.07 -26.51 -26.65
C TYR A 428 -4.02 -25.51 -27.18
N PRO A 429 -4.33 -24.63 -28.14
CA PRO A 429 -3.39 -23.57 -28.53
C PRO A 429 -3.07 -22.58 -27.39
N ILE A 430 -4.06 -22.22 -26.55
CA ILE A 430 -3.79 -21.40 -25.35
C ILE A 430 -2.84 -22.12 -24.40
N PHE A 431 -3.08 -23.41 -24.16
CA PHE A 431 -2.22 -24.24 -23.32
C PHE A 431 -0.79 -24.30 -23.87
N TRP A 432 -0.64 -24.51 -25.18
CA TRP A 432 0.66 -24.47 -25.86
C TRP A 432 1.35 -23.12 -25.64
N GLY A 433 0.65 -22.01 -25.87
CA GLY A 433 1.20 -20.66 -25.68
C GLY A 433 1.61 -20.38 -24.22
N LEU A 434 0.84 -20.85 -23.24
CA LEU A 434 1.16 -20.72 -21.81
C LEU A 434 2.42 -21.50 -21.44
N MET A 435 2.54 -22.74 -21.92
CA MET A 435 3.71 -23.59 -21.71
C MET A 435 4.96 -22.93 -22.30
N THR A 436 4.90 -22.51 -23.57
CA THR A 436 6.06 -21.92 -24.25
C THR A 436 6.49 -20.59 -23.65
N LEU A 437 5.55 -19.67 -23.37
CA LEU A 437 5.90 -18.35 -22.80
C LEU A 437 6.40 -18.44 -21.36
N SER A 438 5.93 -19.42 -20.57
CA SER A 438 6.40 -19.61 -19.19
C SER A 438 7.74 -20.32 -19.12
N SER A 439 8.28 -20.73 -20.27
CA SER A 439 9.45 -21.60 -20.39
C SER A 439 9.30 -22.96 -19.69
N PHE A 440 8.09 -23.33 -19.26
CA PHE A 440 7.80 -24.67 -18.75
C PHE A 440 7.56 -25.63 -19.91
N GLY A 441 8.39 -26.66 -20.03
CA GLY A 441 8.22 -27.72 -21.04
C GLY A 441 8.85 -27.44 -22.42
N ASN A 442 9.82 -26.53 -22.50
CA ASN A 442 10.48 -26.14 -23.74
C ASN A 442 11.46 -27.21 -24.28
N ALA A 443 10.92 -28.21 -24.96
CA ALA A 443 11.64 -28.85 -26.07
C ALA A 443 10.94 -28.47 -27.38
N MET A 444 10.99 -27.18 -27.74
CA MET A 444 10.61 -26.78 -29.10
C MET A 444 11.67 -27.29 -30.05
N VAL A 445 11.28 -28.20 -30.94
CA VAL A 445 12.15 -28.76 -31.97
C VAL A 445 11.68 -28.19 -33.31
N PRO A 446 12.19 -27.03 -33.74
CA PRO A 446 11.80 -26.46 -35.01
C PRO A 446 12.32 -27.32 -36.17
N SER A 447 11.57 -27.34 -37.28
CA SER A 447 12.09 -27.88 -38.55
C SER A 447 13.13 -26.93 -39.18
N ASN A 448 13.70 -27.32 -40.31
CA ASN A 448 14.66 -26.50 -41.08
C ASN A 448 14.01 -25.29 -41.79
N GLN A 449 12.73 -24.99 -41.53
CA GLN A 449 12.03 -23.87 -42.15
C GLN A 449 12.38 -22.54 -41.45
N MET A 450 12.91 -21.57 -42.21
CA MET A 450 13.34 -20.26 -41.67
C MET A 450 12.23 -19.53 -40.90
N LEU A 451 10.99 -19.50 -41.42
CA LEU A 451 9.87 -18.83 -40.77
C LEU A 451 9.50 -19.45 -39.41
N GLU A 452 9.58 -20.77 -39.28
CA GLU A 452 9.33 -21.50 -38.04
C GLU A 452 10.40 -21.19 -37.00
N VAL A 453 11.67 -21.14 -37.43
CA VAL A 453 12.80 -20.80 -36.56
C VAL A 453 12.69 -19.35 -36.07
N ILE A 454 12.38 -18.40 -36.95
CA ILE A 454 12.19 -16.97 -36.58
C ILE A 454 11.02 -16.83 -35.60
N PHE A 455 9.88 -17.48 -35.86
CA PHE A 455 8.74 -17.48 -34.95
C PHE A 455 9.12 -18.07 -33.58
N SER A 456 9.85 -19.18 -33.56
CA SER A 456 10.31 -19.83 -32.32
C SER A 456 11.23 -18.92 -31.52
N ILE A 457 12.20 -18.24 -32.16
CA ILE A 457 13.08 -17.26 -31.51
C ILE A 457 12.25 -16.14 -30.89
N LEU A 458 11.33 -15.55 -31.64
CA LEU A 458 10.48 -14.46 -31.15
C LEU A 458 9.63 -14.88 -29.95
N VAL A 459 8.98 -16.04 -30.02
CA VAL A 459 8.12 -16.52 -28.92
C VAL A 459 8.95 -16.84 -27.66
N ILE A 460 10.13 -17.45 -27.79
CA ILE A 460 11.01 -17.71 -26.64
C ILE A 460 11.49 -16.40 -26.02
N THR A 461 12.02 -15.48 -26.83
CA THR A 461 12.56 -14.20 -26.33
C THR A 461 11.47 -13.35 -25.69
N CYS A 462 10.30 -13.22 -26.34
CA CYS A 462 9.16 -12.51 -25.76
C CYS A 462 8.63 -13.22 -24.50
N GLY A 463 8.57 -14.55 -24.48
CA GLY A 463 8.15 -15.34 -23.32
C GLY A 463 9.04 -15.10 -22.11
N LEU A 464 10.36 -15.22 -22.28
CA LEU A 464 11.33 -14.96 -21.21
C LEU A 464 11.18 -13.53 -20.66
N MET A 465 11.07 -12.53 -21.54
CA MET A 465 10.86 -11.14 -21.12
C MET A 465 9.54 -10.95 -20.36
N LEU A 466 8.43 -11.50 -20.86
CA LEU A 466 7.13 -11.38 -20.21
C LEU A 466 7.08 -12.11 -18.86
N PHE A 467 7.69 -13.29 -18.77
CA PHE A 467 7.72 -14.09 -17.56
C PHE A 467 8.57 -13.42 -16.46
N THR A 468 9.75 -12.90 -16.80
CA THR A 468 10.57 -12.14 -15.86
C THR A 468 9.88 -10.87 -15.36
N LEU A 469 9.21 -10.12 -16.25
CA LEU A 469 8.39 -8.97 -15.87
C LEU A 469 7.21 -9.35 -14.95
N LEU A 470 6.54 -10.47 -15.23
CA LEU A 470 5.46 -10.97 -14.39
C LEU A 470 5.97 -11.29 -12.98
N ILE A 471 7.06 -12.06 -12.85
CA ILE A 471 7.66 -12.38 -11.56
C ILE A 471 8.07 -11.12 -10.81
N GLY A 472 8.76 -10.19 -11.48
CA GLY A 472 9.20 -8.93 -10.86
C GLY A 472 8.02 -8.11 -10.32
N ASN A 473 6.95 -7.99 -11.08
CA ASN A 473 5.75 -7.28 -10.66
C ASN A 473 5.02 -7.97 -9.50
N ILE A 474 4.94 -9.30 -9.51
CA ILE A 474 4.36 -10.09 -8.42
C ILE A 474 5.17 -9.90 -7.14
N GLN A 475 6.50 -9.93 -7.24
CA GLN A 475 7.40 -9.72 -6.11
C GLN A 475 7.21 -8.34 -5.49
N VAL A 476 7.19 -7.27 -6.29
CA VAL A 476 6.95 -5.90 -5.79
C VAL A 476 5.60 -5.78 -5.09
N PHE A 477 4.54 -6.37 -5.68
CA PHE A 477 3.21 -6.38 -5.06
C PHE A 477 3.21 -7.13 -3.71
N LEU A 478 3.77 -8.35 -3.67
CA LEU A 478 3.83 -9.15 -2.45
C LEU A 478 4.65 -8.44 -1.35
N HIS A 479 5.79 -7.85 -1.70
CA HIS A 479 6.58 -7.04 -0.77
C HIS A 479 5.78 -5.86 -0.22
N SER A 480 5.08 -5.10 -1.06
CA SER A 480 4.28 -3.95 -0.59
C SER A 480 3.19 -4.36 0.42
N MET A 481 2.56 -5.52 0.22
CA MET A 481 1.51 -6.04 1.12
C MET A 481 2.07 -6.64 2.41
N THR A 482 3.29 -7.17 2.38
CA THR A 482 3.90 -7.85 3.52
C THR A 482 4.87 -6.98 4.31
N ALA A 483 5.34 -5.87 3.75
CA ALA A 483 6.42 -5.04 4.31
C ALA A 483 6.18 -4.66 5.79
N LYS A 484 5.02 -4.10 6.13
CA LYS A 484 4.73 -3.67 7.51
C LYS A 484 4.63 -4.82 8.50
N LYS A 485 4.05 -5.94 8.07
CA LYS A 485 3.96 -7.15 8.90
C LYS A 485 5.34 -7.76 9.13
N GLU A 486 6.18 -7.74 8.10
CA GLU A 486 7.53 -8.26 8.18
C GLU A 486 8.44 -7.36 9.00
N GLU A 487 8.33 -6.03 8.87
CA GLU A 487 8.99 -5.04 9.72
C GLU A 487 8.69 -5.31 11.21
N MET A 488 7.43 -5.54 11.56
CA MET A 488 7.05 -5.90 12.93
C MET A 488 7.61 -7.25 13.37
N ARG A 489 7.60 -8.27 12.50
CA ARG A 489 8.16 -9.59 12.81
C ARG A 489 9.66 -9.51 13.10
N LEU A 490 10.40 -8.77 12.28
CA LEU A 490 11.83 -8.52 12.48
C LEU A 490 12.05 -7.78 13.79
N LYS A 491 11.27 -6.72 14.06
CA LYS A 491 11.34 -5.99 15.34
C LYS A 491 11.12 -6.89 16.56
N ILE A 492 10.10 -7.75 16.55
CA ILE A 492 9.84 -8.70 17.65
C ILE A 492 10.98 -9.70 17.80
N ARG A 493 11.50 -10.22 16.69
CA ARG A 493 12.63 -11.17 16.69
C ARG A 493 13.87 -10.53 17.31
N ASP A 494 14.19 -9.31 16.91
CA ASP A 494 15.37 -8.59 17.40
C ASP A 494 15.21 -8.24 18.89
N LEU A 495 14.00 -7.87 19.33
CA LEU A 495 13.65 -7.73 20.74
C LEU A 495 13.85 -9.02 21.53
N GLU A 496 13.39 -10.17 21.04
CA GLU A 496 13.57 -11.47 21.71
C GLU A 496 15.05 -11.82 21.87
N VAL A 497 15.84 -11.63 20.81
CA VAL A 497 17.29 -11.85 20.87
C VAL A 497 17.94 -10.91 21.89
N TRP A 498 17.58 -9.62 21.87
CA TRP A 498 18.08 -8.63 22.82
C TRP A 498 17.71 -8.99 24.27
N MET A 499 16.46 -9.35 24.54
CA MET A 499 15.98 -9.75 25.87
C MET A 499 16.69 -11.01 26.38
N LYS A 500 16.97 -11.97 25.49
CA LYS A 500 17.72 -13.18 25.83
C LYS A 500 19.18 -12.87 26.17
N ARG A 501 19.84 -12.01 25.37
CA ARG A 501 21.23 -11.57 25.63
C ARG A 501 21.37 -10.83 26.96
N ARG A 502 20.36 -10.04 27.34
CA ARG A 502 20.30 -9.33 28.62
C ARG A 502 19.78 -10.18 29.79
N GLN A 503 19.50 -11.47 29.56
CA GLN A 503 19.04 -12.42 30.58
C GLN A 503 17.79 -11.94 31.35
N LEU A 504 16.85 -11.29 30.65
CA LEU A 504 15.65 -10.78 31.31
C LEU A 504 14.79 -11.92 31.89
N PRO A 505 14.18 -11.75 33.08
CA PRO A 505 13.26 -12.73 33.65
C PRO A 505 12.09 -13.04 32.71
N SER A 506 11.56 -14.27 32.76
CA SER A 506 10.46 -14.73 31.90
C SER A 506 9.21 -13.86 32.01
N ARG A 507 8.88 -13.42 33.24
CA ARG A 507 7.76 -12.51 33.52
C ARG A 507 7.93 -11.15 32.82
N LEU A 508 9.14 -10.59 32.82
CA LEU A 508 9.41 -9.32 32.15
C LEU A 508 9.37 -9.47 30.63
N ARG A 509 9.94 -10.54 30.08
CA ARG A 509 9.85 -10.87 28.65
C ARG A 509 8.41 -11.03 28.17
N HIS A 510 7.56 -11.64 28.99
CA HIS A 510 6.14 -11.76 28.68
C HIS A 510 5.44 -10.40 28.64
N ARG A 511 5.72 -9.52 29.61
CA ARG A 511 5.18 -8.15 29.63
C ARG A 511 5.60 -7.34 28.39
N VAL A 512 6.88 -7.39 28.01
CA VAL A 512 7.38 -6.69 26.81
C VAL A 512 6.69 -7.21 25.54
N ARG A 513 6.53 -8.53 25.39
CA ARG A 513 5.77 -9.11 24.27
C ARG A 513 4.32 -8.65 24.24
N GLN A 514 3.66 -8.59 25.39
CA GLN A 514 2.28 -8.15 25.50
C GLN A 514 2.14 -6.68 25.10
N TYR A 515 3.06 -5.83 25.54
CA TYR A 515 3.14 -4.42 25.15
C TYR A 515 3.25 -4.26 23.63
N GLU A 516 4.21 -4.94 23.00
CA GLU A 516 4.39 -4.83 21.54
C GLU A 516 3.19 -5.38 20.75
N ARG A 517 2.53 -6.45 21.23
CA ARG A 517 1.31 -6.97 20.60
C ARG A 517 0.14 -6.01 20.71
N GLN A 518 -0.06 -5.39 21.87
CA GLN A 518 -1.13 -4.42 22.08
C GLN A 518 -0.88 -3.14 21.27
N LYS A 519 0.36 -2.64 21.29
CA LYS A 519 0.78 -1.51 20.46
C LYS A 519 0.53 -1.77 18.97
N TRP A 520 0.86 -2.97 18.49
CA TRP A 520 0.55 -3.37 17.11
C TRP A 520 -0.95 -3.47 16.82
N ALA A 521 -1.74 -3.98 17.75
CA ALA A 521 -3.20 -4.09 17.58
C ALA A 521 -3.87 -2.71 17.49
N ALA A 522 -3.41 -1.73 18.29
CA ALA A 522 -3.90 -0.37 18.29
C ALA A 522 -3.42 0.43 17.07
N LEU A 523 -2.12 0.39 16.77
CA LEU A 523 -1.50 1.32 15.82
C LEU A 523 -1.15 0.71 14.46
N ARG A 524 -1.27 -0.62 14.28
CA ARG A 524 -0.89 -1.38 13.06
C ARG A 524 0.50 -1.05 12.51
N GLY A 525 1.43 -0.71 13.39
CA GLY A 525 2.81 -0.36 13.01
C GLY A 525 3.04 1.08 12.61
N VAL A 526 2.05 1.96 12.78
CA VAL A 526 2.21 3.40 12.63
C VAL A 526 2.73 3.98 13.94
N ASP A 527 3.80 4.77 13.88
CA ASP A 527 4.26 5.55 15.02
C ASP A 527 3.62 6.95 14.93
N GLU A 528 2.49 7.14 15.61
CA GLU A 528 1.74 8.41 15.62
C GLU A 528 2.62 9.58 16.06
N HIS A 529 3.51 9.37 17.03
CA HIS A 529 4.38 10.43 17.53
C HIS A 529 5.43 10.84 16.48
N ALA A 530 6.00 9.88 15.75
CA ALA A 530 6.92 10.18 14.66
C ALA A 530 6.22 10.90 13.51
N MET A 531 5.02 10.45 13.13
CA MET A 531 4.21 11.06 12.07
C MET A 531 3.85 12.52 12.40
N VAL A 532 3.42 12.80 13.62
CA VAL A 532 3.08 14.15 14.07
C VAL A 532 4.33 15.04 14.18
N ARG A 533 5.51 14.47 14.47
CA ARG A 533 6.77 15.22 14.57
C ARG A 533 7.28 15.71 13.20
N GLU A 534 6.99 14.99 12.13
CA GLU A 534 7.36 15.36 10.75
C GLU A 534 6.52 16.51 10.18
N LEU A 535 5.38 16.84 10.82
CA LEU A 535 4.54 17.96 10.41
C LEU A 535 5.20 19.32 10.71
N PRO A 536 4.97 20.35 9.86
CA PRO A 536 5.32 21.73 10.18
C PRO A 536 4.71 22.17 11.51
N GLU A 537 5.37 23.08 12.22
CA GLU A 537 5.02 23.37 13.62
C GLU A 537 3.58 23.84 13.83
N GLY A 538 3.04 24.67 12.93
CA GLY A 538 1.65 25.14 13.02
C GLY A 538 0.65 23.99 12.98
N VAL A 539 0.74 23.16 11.93
CA VAL A 539 -0.15 21.98 11.76
C VAL A 539 0.03 20.98 12.90
N ARG A 540 1.27 20.77 13.36
CA ARG A 540 1.56 19.90 14.51
C ARG A 540 0.84 20.36 15.77
N ARG A 541 0.85 21.68 16.05
CA ARG A 541 0.16 22.27 17.21
C ARG A 541 -1.35 22.10 17.09
N ASP A 542 -1.93 22.38 15.92
CA ASP A 542 -3.37 22.25 15.68
C ASP A 542 -3.85 20.80 15.88
N VAL A 543 -3.11 19.82 15.36
CA VAL A 543 -3.42 18.40 15.54
C VAL A 543 -3.35 18.01 17.02
N LYS A 544 -2.29 18.40 17.73
CA LYS A 544 -2.18 18.10 19.17
C LYS A 544 -3.32 18.73 19.96
N ARG A 545 -3.63 20.01 19.72
CA ARG A 545 -4.74 20.73 20.36
C ARG A 545 -6.05 19.99 20.14
N HIS A 546 -6.35 19.60 18.90
CA HIS A 546 -7.57 18.84 18.60
C HIS A 546 -7.66 17.51 19.36
N LEU A 547 -6.54 16.82 19.57
CA LEU A 547 -6.54 15.50 20.22
C LEU A 547 -6.66 15.56 21.75
N CYS A 548 -6.17 16.61 22.41
CA CYS A 548 -6.08 16.63 23.87
C CYS A 548 -6.80 17.79 24.58
N LEU A 549 -7.28 18.84 23.89
CA LEU A 549 -7.88 20.01 24.53
C LEU A 549 -9.06 19.65 25.45
N ASP A 550 -9.98 18.80 24.99
CA ASP A 550 -11.15 18.41 25.78
C ASP A 550 -10.76 17.63 27.04
N LEU A 551 -9.69 16.83 26.96
CA LEU A 551 -9.15 16.07 28.07
C LEU A 551 -8.43 16.97 29.08
N VAL A 552 -7.67 17.95 28.60
CA VAL A 552 -6.99 18.94 29.45
C VAL A 552 -8.03 19.79 30.20
N ARG A 553 -9.12 20.19 29.52
CA ARG A 553 -10.21 20.98 30.13
C ARG A 553 -11.02 20.24 31.20
N GLN A 554 -10.90 18.91 31.31
CA GLN A 554 -11.52 18.16 32.42
C GLN A 554 -10.90 18.51 33.77
N VAL A 555 -9.68 19.04 33.78
CA VAL A 555 -9.06 19.55 35.01
C VAL A 555 -9.70 20.90 35.33
N PRO A 556 -10.40 21.04 36.48
CA PRO A 556 -11.12 22.28 36.80
C PRO A 556 -10.23 23.52 36.84
N LEU A 557 -8.94 23.32 37.14
CA LEU A 557 -7.92 24.37 37.11
C LEU A 557 -7.67 24.88 35.68
N PHE A 558 -7.49 23.97 34.71
CA PHE A 558 -7.17 24.33 33.33
C PHE A 558 -8.38 24.87 32.58
N TYR A 559 -9.60 24.45 32.96
CA TYR A 559 -10.84 24.96 32.37
C TYR A 559 -10.98 26.49 32.44
N GLN A 560 -10.43 27.12 33.48
CA GLN A 560 -10.54 28.57 33.72
C GLN A 560 -9.36 29.37 33.14
N MET A 561 -8.42 28.73 32.46
CA MET A 561 -7.23 29.40 31.93
C MET A 561 -7.45 29.91 30.51
N ASP A 562 -6.68 30.93 30.16
CA ASP A 562 -6.62 31.48 28.81
C ASP A 562 -6.19 30.43 27.77
N GLU A 563 -6.71 30.57 26.56
CA GLU A 563 -6.46 29.66 25.43
C GLU A 563 -4.97 29.50 25.11
N ILE A 564 -4.18 30.56 25.30
CA ILE A 564 -2.72 30.55 25.08
C ILE A 564 -2.04 29.57 26.04
N VAL A 565 -2.49 29.51 27.30
CA VAL A 565 -1.95 28.57 28.29
C VAL A 565 -2.37 27.15 27.93
N LEU A 566 -3.62 26.95 27.52
CA LEU A 566 -4.14 25.65 27.09
C LEU A 566 -3.38 25.11 25.87
N ASP A 567 -3.12 25.95 24.86
CA ASP A 567 -2.29 25.61 23.71
C ASP A 567 -0.90 25.15 24.12
N THR A 568 -0.31 25.89 25.06
CA THR A 568 1.03 25.65 25.57
C THR A 568 1.12 24.35 26.39
N ILE A 569 0.03 23.96 27.06
CA ILE A 569 -0.12 22.65 27.71
C ILE A 569 -0.28 21.56 26.64
N CYS A 570 -1.21 21.73 25.70
CA CYS A 570 -1.52 20.75 24.65
C CYS A 570 -0.29 20.37 23.82
N ASP A 571 0.60 21.33 23.52
CA ASP A 571 1.83 21.06 22.77
C ASP A 571 2.86 20.21 23.56
N ARG A 572 2.85 20.28 24.91
CA ARG A 572 3.80 19.54 25.76
C ARG A 572 3.33 18.17 26.20
N VAL A 573 2.03 17.90 26.11
CA VAL A 573 1.44 16.62 26.44
C VAL A 573 1.94 15.52 25.49
N LYS A 574 2.27 14.34 26.02
CA LYS A 574 2.82 13.21 25.26
C LYS A 574 1.90 11.99 25.29
N PRO A 575 1.67 11.30 24.15
CA PRO A 575 0.89 10.07 24.16
C PRO A 575 1.65 8.94 24.88
N LEU A 576 0.93 8.16 25.68
CA LEU A 576 1.41 7.04 26.49
C LEU A 576 0.46 5.85 26.35
N MET A 577 1.02 4.64 26.44
CA MET A 577 0.26 3.39 26.38
C MET A 577 0.75 2.44 27.47
N PHE A 578 -0.20 1.87 28.21
CA PHE A 578 0.05 0.94 29.31
C PHE A 578 -0.66 -0.39 29.07
N ILE A 579 -0.03 -1.49 29.48
CA ILE A 579 -0.60 -2.82 29.29
C ILE A 579 -1.60 -3.17 30.40
N LYS A 580 -2.56 -4.05 30.08
CA LYS A 580 -3.50 -4.59 31.07
C LYS A 580 -2.74 -5.23 32.24
N GLY A 581 -3.18 -4.89 33.46
CA GLY A 581 -2.63 -5.43 34.71
C GLY A 581 -1.37 -4.73 35.20
N GLU A 582 -0.82 -3.77 34.45
CA GLU A 582 0.34 -2.97 34.84
C GLU A 582 0.02 -2.01 35.98
N THR A 583 0.96 -1.85 36.90
CA THR A 583 0.88 -0.84 37.97
C THR A 583 1.66 0.38 37.51
N ILE A 584 0.99 1.51 37.32
CA ILE A 584 1.58 2.76 36.85
C ILE A 584 2.37 3.42 37.97
N SER A 585 1.75 3.55 39.15
CA SER A 585 2.37 4.10 40.36
C SER A 585 1.86 3.33 41.58
N ARG A 586 2.66 3.26 42.64
CA ARG A 586 2.25 2.74 43.95
C ARG A 586 2.07 3.90 44.93
N THR A 587 1.26 3.67 45.96
CA THR A 587 1.11 4.63 47.06
C THR A 587 2.49 4.96 47.66
N GLY A 588 2.81 6.25 47.77
CA GLY A 588 4.10 6.75 48.25
C GLY A 588 5.13 7.03 47.16
N ASP A 589 4.97 6.50 45.94
CA ASP A 589 5.89 6.77 44.82
C ASP A 589 5.83 8.24 44.41
N PRO A 590 6.94 8.87 43.97
CA PRO A 590 6.91 10.25 43.48
C PRO A 590 6.05 10.36 42.21
N VAL A 591 5.06 11.25 42.22
CA VAL A 591 4.21 11.52 41.05
C VAL A 591 5.02 12.28 40.00
N GLN A 592 5.30 11.65 38.87
CA GLN A 592 6.13 12.24 37.82
C GLN A 592 5.33 12.96 36.73
N ARG A 593 4.07 12.58 36.55
CA ARG A 593 3.22 13.07 35.46
C ARG A 593 1.75 13.04 35.85
N MET A 594 0.99 13.99 35.31
CA MET A 594 -0.47 13.88 35.23
C MET A 594 -0.83 13.00 34.04
N LEU A 595 -1.86 12.16 34.17
CA LEU A 595 -2.35 11.33 33.07
C LEU A 595 -3.80 11.68 32.76
N PHE A 596 -4.10 11.89 31.48
CA PHE A 596 -5.44 12.05 30.96
C PHE A 596 -5.84 10.79 30.20
N ILE A 597 -6.89 10.10 30.67
CA ILE A 597 -7.27 8.78 30.14
C ILE A 597 -8.09 8.98 28.86
N VAL A 598 -7.56 8.52 27.72
CA VAL A 598 -8.26 8.57 26.42
C VAL A 598 -9.11 7.31 26.24
N ARG A 599 -8.52 6.15 26.52
CA ARG A 599 -9.19 4.83 26.41
C ARG A 599 -8.70 3.87 27.48
N GLY A 600 -9.55 2.91 27.81
CA GLY A 600 -9.30 1.92 28.86
C GLY A 600 -9.67 2.43 30.25
N ARG A 601 -9.47 1.59 31.26
CA ARG A 601 -9.85 1.88 32.64
C ARG A 601 -8.67 1.67 33.58
N LEU A 602 -8.50 2.61 34.50
CA LEU A 602 -7.54 2.53 35.60
C LEU A 602 -8.28 2.23 36.89
N GLN A 603 -7.63 1.49 37.78
CA GLN A 603 -8.08 1.23 39.14
C GLN A 603 -7.16 1.97 40.10
N SER A 604 -7.74 2.87 40.89
CA SER A 604 -7.09 3.58 41.99
C SER A 604 -7.36 2.84 43.29
N ILE A 605 -6.31 2.41 43.98
CA ILE A 605 -6.40 1.66 45.24
C ILE A 605 -5.79 2.53 46.35
N HIS A 606 -6.60 2.92 47.32
CA HIS A 606 -6.17 3.67 48.49
C HIS A 606 -6.13 2.74 49.72
N ASN A 607 -5.07 2.84 50.51
CA ASN A 607 -4.92 2.12 51.76
C ASN A 607 -5.35 3.05 52.91
N LEU A 608 -6.47 2.73 53.58
CA LEU A 608 -7.04 3.57 54.64
C LEU A 608 -6.56 3.14 56.04
N SER A 609 -6.38 1.84 56.27
CA SER A 609 -5.83 1.26 57.49
C SER A 609 -5.23 -0.12 57.19
N GLU A 610 -4.54 -0.75 58.16
CA GLU A 610 -3.83 -2.04 57.98
C GLU A 610 -4.68 -3.16 57.33
N ASN A 611 -6.01 -3.07 57.38
CA ASN A 611 -6.93 -4.05 56.77
C ASN A 611 -8.08 -3.46 55.94
N LYS A 612 -8.07 -2.16 55.58
CA LYS A 612 -9.14 -1.55 54.76
C LYS A 612 -8.56 -0.83 53.55
N THR A 613 -8.97 -1.28 52.36
CA THR A 613 -8.62 -0.66 51.08
C THR A 613 -9.87 -0.16 50.37
N SER A 614 -9.82 1.06 49.83
CA SER A 614 -10.88 1.57 48.96
C SER A 614 -10.41 1.51 47.51
N ILE A 615 -11.26 0.96 46.65
CA ILE A 615 -10.97 0.75 45.24
C ILE A 615 -11.91 1.63 44.42
N PHE A 616 -11.36 2.47 43.56
CA PHE A 616 -12.10 3.31 42.63
C PHE A 616 -11.68 3.00 41.20
N THR A 617 -12.63 2.98 40.26
CA THR A 617 -12.35 2.76 38.84
C THR A 617 -12.47 4.09 38.11
N MET A 618 -11.42 4.47 37.41
CA MET A 618 -11.34 5.67 36.59
C MET A 618 -11.69 5.31 35.15
N GLU A 619 -12.65 6.03 34.60
CA GLU A 619 -13.16 5.84 33.24
C GLU A 619 -12.44 6.77 32.24
N PRO A 620 -12.56 6.51 30.93
CA PRO A 620 -12.12 7.45 29.90
C PRO A 620 -12.66 8.87 30.15
N GLY A 621 -11.82 9.88 29.94
CA GLY A 621 -12.15 11.26 30.31
C GLY A 621 -11.99 11.57 31.81
N SER A 622 -11.38 10.68 32.58
CA SER A 622 -10.85 11.01 33.90
C SER A 622 -9.36 11.32 33.82
N PHE A 623 -8.82 12.00 34.83
CA PHE A 623 -7.40 12.28 34.96
C PHE A 623 -6.88 11.91 36.35
N CYS A 624 -5.57 11.64 36.45
CA CYS A 624 -4.88 11.42 37.73
C CYS A 624 -3.56 12.18 37.80
N GLY A 625 -2.95 12.23 38.99
CA GLY A 625 -1.73 13.01 39.24
C GLY A 625 -1.99 14.46 39.64
N ASP A 626 -3.21 14.79 40.09
CA ASP A 626 -3.61 16.12 40.53
C ASP A 626 -2.77 16.66 41.69
N GLU A 627 -2.06 15.78 42.41
CA GLU A 627 -1.08 16.16 43.43
C GLU A 627 -0.04 17.15 42.87
N LEU A 628 0.32 17.01 41.58
CA LEU A 628 1.27 17.90 40.91
C LEU A 628 0.79 19.35 40.82
N LEU A 629 -0.53 19.58 40.76
CA LEU A 629 -1.10 20.93 40.72
C LEU A 629 -0.85 21.69 42.03
N SER A 630 -0.95 20.99 43.16
CA SER A 630 -0.65 21.60 44.47
C SER A 630 0.85 21.84 44.66
N TRP A 631 1.68 20.96 44.08
CA TRP A 631 3.13 21.05 44.14
C TRP A 631 3.68 22.24 43.35
N CYS A 632 3.23 22.45 42.10
CA CYS A 632 3.73 23.55 41.27
C CYS A 632 3.33 24.95 41.78
N LEU A 633 2.19 25.04 42.48
CA LEU A 633 1.69 26.30 43.06
C LEU A 633 2.30 26.64 44.42
N ARG A 634 2.98 25.70 45.09
CA ARG A 634 3.54 25.91 46.43
C ARG A 634 4.62 26.99 46.44
N ARG A 635 4.62 27.84 47.48
CA ARG A 635 5.67 28.83 47.76
C ARG A 635 6.15 28.71 49.23
N PRO A 636 7.45 28.86 49.54
CA PRO A 636 8.58 28.71 48.62
C PRO A 636 8.50 27.35 47.91
N PHE A 637 8.97 27.33 46.65
CA PHE A 637 8.89 26.13 45.82
C PHE A 637 9.86 25.05 46.34
N VAL A 638 9.40 23.81 46.37
CA VAL A 638 10.20 22.65 46.81
C VAL A 638 10.32 21.68 45.64
N ASP A 639 11.55 21.45 45.16
CA ASP A 639 11.80 20.64 43.95
C ASP A 639 11.59 19.12 44.16
N ARG A 640 11.11 18.72 45.34
CA ARG A 640 10.74 17.34 45.65
C ARG A 640 9.31 17.05 45.20
N LEU A 641 9.16 16.07 44.31
CA LEU A 641 7.85 15.62 43.81
C LEU A 641 6.95 15.10 44.94
N PRO A 642 5.62 15.34 44.84
CA PRO A 642 4.67 14.85 45.83
C PRO A 642 4.55 13.31 45.74
N PRO A 643 4.30 12.63 46.87
CA PRO A 643 4.03 11.20 46.88
C PRO A 643 2.61 10.90 46.35
N SER A 644 2.47 9.79 45.62
CA SER A 644 1.20 9.29 45.09
C SER A 644 0.28 8.85 46.22
N ILE A 645 -0.96 9.33 46.24
CA ILE A 645 -1.94 9.02 47.31
C ILE A 645 -2.49 7.60 47.16
N ALA A 646 -2.48 7.07 45.93
CA ALA A 646 -3.04 5.77 45.59
C ALA A 646 -2.09 4.94 44.74
N THR A 647 -2.38 3.63 44.70
CA THR A 647 -1.77 2.71 43.75
C THR A 647 -2.64 2.65 42.49
N LEU A 648 -2.09 3.05 41.35
CA LEU A 648 -2.78 3.06 40.06
C LEU A 648 -2.47 1.79 39.27
N ARG A 649 -3.50 1.04 38.90
CA ARG A 649 -3.37 -0.22 38.15
C ARG A 649 -4.28 -0.24 36.92
N CYS A 650 -3.75 -0.71 35.79
CA CYS A 650 -4.51 -0.85 34.55
C CYS A 650 -5.43 -2.08 34.62
N LEU A 651 -6.75 -1.88 34.46
CA LEU A 651 -7.70 -2.98 34.32
C LEU A 651 -7.75 -3.50 32.88
N ASP A 652 -7.66 -2.58 31.93
CA ASP A 652 -7.61 -2.80 30.49
C ASP A 652 -6.30 -2.23 29.92
N SER A 653 -6.03 -2.38 28.62
CA SER A 653 -4.96 -1.60 27.98
C SER A 653 -5.37 -0.14 27.96
N VAL A 654 -4.53 0.75 28.49
CA VAL A 654 -4.84 2.16 28.65
C VAL A 654 -4.03 3.00 27.67
N GLU A 655 -4.73 3.82 26.91
CA GLU A 655 -4.17 4.90 26.09
C GLU A 655 -4.42 6.20 26.84
N ALA A 656 -3.35 6.94 27.12
CA ALA A 656 -3.42 8.15 27.92
C ALA A 656 -2.46 9.22 27.39
N PHE A 657 -2.78 10.46 27.69
CA PHE A 657 -1.89 11.58 27.49
C PHE A 657 -1.18 11.90 28.81
N GLY A 658 0.15 11.99 28.80
CA GLY A 658 0.97 12.33 29.95
C GLY A 658 1.46 13.77 29.90
N PHE A 659 1.28 14.49 31.00
CA PHE A 659 1.86 15.82 31.22
C PHE A 659 2.91 15.73 32.33
N GLU A 660 4.18 15.80 31.97
CA GLU A 660 5.29 15.60 32.91
C GLU A 660 5.40 16.77 33.89
N ALA A 661 5.83 16.49 35.12
CA ALA A 661 5.98 17.49 36.18
C ALA A 661 6.92 18.64 35.79
N ARG A 662 7.95 18.36 34.99
CA ARG A 662 8.89 19.37 34.46
C ARG A 662 8.21 20.33 33.48
N ASP A 663 7.34 19.79 32.63
CA ASP A 663 6.59 20.55 31.64
C ASP A 663 5.51 21.40 32.34
N LEU A 664 4.86 20.85 33.38
CA LEU A 664 3.95 21.61 34.24
C LEU A 664 4.67 22.76 34.96
N LYS A 665 5.84 22.50 35.56
CA LYS A 665 6.66 23.53 36.21
C LYS A 665 7.00 24.66 35.24
N TYR A 666 7.43 24.32 34.03
CA TYR A 666 7.70 25.29 32.99
C TYR A 666 6.47 26.16 32.68
N VAL A 667 5.29 25.56 32.48
CA VAL A 667 4.06 26.30 32.19
C VAL A 667 3.68 27.21 33.35
N THR A 668 3.80 26.74 34.60
CA THR A 668 3.50 27.56 35.78
C THR A 668 4.46 28.72 35.99
N ASP A 669 5.73 28.53 35.66
CA ASP A 669 6.74 29.57 35.77
C ASP A 669 6.61 30.60 34.63
N HIS A 670 6.29 30.14 33.41
CA HIS A 670 6.13 31.00 32.24
C HIS A 670 4.88 31.87 32.34
N PHE A 671 3.75 31.31 32.77
CA PHE A 671 2.48 32.05 32.96
C PHE A 671 2.23 32.41 34.42
N ARG A 672 3.27 32.84 35.13
CA ARG A 672 3.21 33.08 36.58
C ARG A 672 2.06 34.02 36.99
N THR A 673 1.71 35.00 36.16
CA THR A 673 0.61 35.95 36.40
C THR A 673 -0.75 35.26 36.43
N GLU A 674 -1.03 34.38 35.46
CA GLU A 674 -2.26 33.58 35.42
C GLU A 674 -2.36 32.68 36.65
N PHE A 675 -1.25 32.03 37.01
CA PHE A 675 -1.21 31.16 38.19
C PHE A 675 -1.22 31.90 39.52
N ALA A 676 -0.97 33.22 39.53
CA ALA A 676 -1.07 34.07 40.71
C ALA A 676 -2.50 34.57 40.97
N ASN A 677 -3.42 34.38 40.02
CA ASN A 677 -4.81 34.81 40.15
C ASN A 677 -5.49 34.14 41.36
N GLU A 678 -6.08 34.95 42.25
CA GLU A 678 -6.76 34.46 43.45
C GLU A 678 -7.95 33.53 43.14
N LYS A 679 -8.65 33.74 42.02
CA LYS A 679 -9.72 32.84 41.58
C LYS A 679 -9.18 31.45 41.26
N LEU A 680 -8.03 31.40 40.59
CA LEU A 680 -7.35 30.16 40.24
C LEU A 680 -6.80 29.47 41.48
N LYS A 681 -6.16 30.21 42.40
CA LYS A 681 -5.69 29.68 43.69
C LYS A 681 -6.83 29.07 44.52
N ARG A 682 -8.00 29.72 44.58
CA ARG A 682 -9.20 29.18 45.25
C ARG A 682 -9.65 27.87 44.59
N THR A 683 -9.71 27.83 43.26
CA THR A 683 -10.06 26.62 42.52
C THR A 683 -9.05 25.49 42.79
N ALA A 684 -7.76 25.79 42.75
CA ALA A 684 -6.69 24.85 43.08
C ALA A 684 -6.84 24.27 44.49
N ARG A 685 -7.10 25.12 45.50
CA ARG A 685 -7.34 24.67 46.89
C ARG A 685 -8.60 23.82 47.01
N TYR A 686 -9.69 24.23 46.36
CA TYR A 686 -10.98 23.53 46.45
C TYR A 686 -10.94 22.13 45.83
N TYR A 687 -10.23 21.97 44.71
CA TYR A 687 -10.10 20.69 44.01
C TYR A 687 -8.89 19.85 44.44
N SER A 688 -7.96 20.41 45.24
CA SER A 688 -6.82 19.67 45.75
C SER A 688 -7.25 18.54 46.70
N SER A 689 -6.87 17.31 46.35
CA SER A 689 -7.00 16.13 47.20
C SER A 689 -6.36 16.31 48.58
N GLY A 690 -5.21 16.99 48.65
CA GLY A 690 -4.52 17.31 49.90
C GLY A 690 -5.33 18.23 50.82
N TRP A 691 -5.92 19.30 50.26
CA TRP A 691 -6.78 20.23 51.03
C TRP A 691 -8.08 19.58 51.47
N ARG A 692 -8.72 18.79 50.61
CA ARG A 692 -9.93 18.02 50.97
C ARG A 692 -9.65 17.03 52.10
N THR A 693 -8.52 16.34 52.04
CA THR A 693 -8.10 15.39 53.09
C THR A 693 -7.81 16.13 54.40
N TRP A 694 -7.07 17.25 54.35
CA TRP A 694 -6.80 18.06 55.53
C TRP A 694 -8.09 18.61 56.15
N ALA A 695 -9.02 19.14 55.34
CA ALA A 695 -10.30 19.62 55.81
C ALA A 695 -11.12 18.49 56.47
N ALA A 696 -11.19 17.31 55.84
CA ALA A 696 -11.87 16.15 56.39
C ALA A 696 -11.27 15.70 57.74
N VAL A 697 -9.93 15.60 57.83
CA VAL A 697 -9.23 15.22 59.07
C VAL A 697 -9.44 16.27 60.16
N THR A 698 -9.37 17.55 59.81
CA THR A 698 -9.56 18.66 60.76
C THR A 698 -10.99 18.66 61.31
N ILE A 699 -11.99 18.49 60.45
CA ILE A 699 -13.40 18.33 60.85
C ILE A 699 -13.58 17.11 61.76
N GLN A 700 -12.98 15.97 61.38
CA GLN A 700 -13.06 14.74 62.18
C GLN A 700 -12.42 14.92 63.58
N LEU A 701 -11.25 15.55 63.66
CA LEU A 701 -10.56 15.80 64.92
C LEU A 701 -11.37 16.75 65.82
N ALA A 702 -11.94 17.82 65.26
CA ALA A 702 -12.76 18.73 66.04
C ALA A 702 -14.08 18.10 66.48
N TRP A 703 -14.72 17.30 65.63
CA TRP A 703 -15.90 16.53 66.04
C TRP A 703 -15.61 15.55 67.17
N ARG A 704 -14.46 14.86 67.12
CA ARG A 704 -14.01 13.98 68.20
C ARG A 704 -13.75 14.77 69.50
N ARG A 705 -13.10 15.94 69.43
CA ARG A 705 -12.89 16.83 70.58
C ARG A 705 -14.21 17.34 71.16
N PHE A 706 -15.16 17.74 70.31
CA PHE A 706 -16.49 18.16 70.73
C PHE A 706 -17.26 17.04 71.43
N LYS A 707 -17.25 15.82 70.88
CA LYS A 707 -17.85 14.65 71.55
C LYS A 707 -17.19 14.38 72.90
N ALA A 708 -15.86 14.40 72.98
CA ALA A 708 -15.13 14.17 74.23
C ALA A 708 -15.50 15.22 75.29
N ALA A 709 -15.57 16.51 74.91
CA ALA A 709 -15.97 17.59 75.80
C ALA A 709 -17.42 17.47 76.29
N ARG A 710 -18.33 16.94 75.47
CA ARG A 710 -19.72 16.67 75.89
C ARG A 710 -19.84 15.49 76.85
N VAL A 711 -19.05 14.43 76.63
CA VAL A 711 -19.02 13.26 77.52
C VAL A 711 -18.44 13.65 78.89
N SER A 712 -17.39 14.48 78.94
CA SER A 712 -16.82 14.97 80.21
C SER A 712 -17.72 15.94 80.98
N VAL A 713 -18.72 16.55 80.33
CA VAL A 713 -19.71 17.44 80.98
C VAL A 713 -20.95 16.67 81.47
N ALA A 714 -21.12 15.41 81.05
CA ALA A 714 -22.23 14.55 81.43
C ALA A 714 -21.96 13.67 82.67
N GLU A 715 -20.80 13.78 83.32
CA GLU A 715 -20.53 13.16 84.63
C GLU A 715 -20.99 14.09 85.77
N PRO A 716 -22.00 13.70 86.58
CA PRO A 716 -22.38 14.49 87.75
C PRO A 716 -21.38 14.25 88.89
N ALA A 717 -20.81 15.35 89.40
CA ALA A 717 -20.00 15.37 90.61
C ALA A 717 -20.78 14.78 91.80
N ARG A 718 -20.36 13.61 92.29
CA ARG A 718 -20.69 13.12 93.64
C ARG A 718 -19.59 13.55 94.61
N THR A 719 -19.91 14.62 95.33
CA THR A 719 -19.55 14.91 96.74
C THR A 719 -18.10 14.82 97.20
N SER A 720 -17.51 15.98 97.52
CA SER A 720 -16.99 16.24 98.87
C SER A 720 -17.16 17.73 99.24
N ARG A 721 -17.81 17.96 100.38
CA ARG A 721 -17.90 19.23 101.13
C ARG A 721 -16.53 19.46 101.80
N ASP A 722 -15.94 20.65 101.71
CA ASP A 722 -15.96 21.60 102.84
C ASP A 722 -15.46 23.03 102.48
N ARG A 723 -16.12 24.00 103.12
CA ARG A 723 -15.84 25.42 103.45
C ARG A 723 -14.92 26.33 102.60
N GLY A 724 -15.54 27.38 102.04
CA GLY A 724 -15.43 28.74 102.60
C GLY A 724 -14.55 29.77 101.86
N GLY A 725 -15.19 30.83 101.33
CA GLY A 725 -14.60 32.19 101.28
C GLY A 725 -14.14 32.74 99.92
N ALA A 726 -15.08 33.38 99.22
CA ALA A 726 -14.96 34.54 98.34
C ALA A 726 -13.67 34.82 97.51
N GLY A 727 -13.87 34.91 96.18
CA GLY A 727 -13.11 35.80 95.31
C GLY A 727 -12.26 35.10 94.24
N LEU A 728 -12.83 34.87 93.05
CA LEU A 728 -12.42 35.56 91.83
C LEU A 728 -13.17 34.97 90.62
N GLU A 729 -13.94 35.84 89.99
CA GLU A 729 -14.66 35.63 88.74
C GLU A 729 -13.81 34.94 87.66
N ARG A 730 -14.44 33.98 86.97
CA ARG A 730 -14.29 33.59 85.55
C ARG A 730 -14.44 32.08 85.41
N ARG A 731 -15.64 31.57 85.71
CA ARG A 731 -16.10 30.29 85.15
C ARG A 731 -17.32 30.58 84.29
N LEU A 732 -16.99 30.81 83.03
CA LEU A 732 -17.89 31.13 81.94
C LEU A 732 -19.10 30.18 81.92
N SER A 733 -20.25 30.84 81.91
CA SER A 733 -21.57 30.35 81.60
C SER A 733 -21.61 29.46 80.35
N ILE A 734 -22.15 28.28 80.58
CA ILE A 734 -23.12 27.50 79.79
C ILE A 734 -23.67 28.20 78.51
N ALA A 735 -23.73 27.39 77.45
CA ALA A 735 -24.38 27.58 76.13
C ALA A 735 -23.59 28.37 75.08
N ALA A 736 -22.73 27.68 74.32
CA ALA A 736 -22.26 28.18 73.03
C ALA A 736 -23.46 28.35 72.08
N SER A 737 -23.78 29.61 71.78
CA SER A 737 -24.76 30.02 70.78
C SER A 737 -24.45 29.36 69.43
N ASP A 738 -25.48 29.09 68.61
CA ASP A 738 -25.27 28.59 67.25
C ASP A 738 -24.37 29.53 66.41
N SER A 739 -24.31 30.83 66.75
CA SER A 739 -23.36 31.78 66.17
C SER A 739 -21.90 31.46 66.48
N ASP A 740 -21.61 30.92 67.67
CA ASP A 740 -20.25 30.56 68.08
C ASP A 740 -19.82 29.23 67.48
N LYS A 741 -20.76 28.29 67.30
CA LYS A 741 -20.53 27.08 66.51
C LYS A 741 -20.23 27.43 65.06
N LEU A 742 -21.04 28.32 64.46
CA LEU A 742 -20.80 28.85 63.12
C LEU A 742 -19.44 29.54 63.03
N ARG A 743 -19.09 30.44 63.96
CA ARG A 743 -17.76 31.08 63.99
C ARG A 743 -16.61 30.09 64.15
N MET A 744 -16.78 29.03 64.95
CA MET A 744 -15.78 27.99 65.10
C MET A 744 -15.63 27.14 63.84
N TYR A 745 -16.73 26.80 63.18
CA TYR A 745 -16.72 26.13 61.87
C TYR A 745 -16.13 27.05 60.79
N THR A 746 -16.48 28.34 60.77
CA THR A 746 -15.93 29.34 59.85
C THR A 746 -14.44 29.56 60.07
N ALA A 747 -13.98 29.70 61.31
CA ALA A 747 -12.55 29.77 61.64
C ALA A 747 -11.82 28.46 61.29
N MET A 748 -12.48 27.31 61.38
CA MET A 748 -11.95 26.01 60.94
C MET A 748 -11.86 25.87 59.41
N PHE A 749 -12.81 26.41 58.65
CA PHE A 749 -12.78 26.44 57.19
C PHE A 749 -11.83 27.50 56.63
N LEU A 750 -11.56 28.56 57.39
CA LEU A 750 -10.66 29.66 57.01
C LEU A 750 -9.25 29.54 57.59
N SER A 751 -9.01 28.57 58.48
CA SER A 751 -7.68 28.34 59.07
C SER A 751 -6.69 27.88 58.01
N PRO A 752 -5.59 28.61 57.77
CA PRO A 752 -4.55 28.16 56.88
C PRO A 752 -3.87 26.91 57.47
N LYS A 753 -3.62 25.90 56.62
CA LYS A 753 -2.79 24.76 57.01
C LYS A 753 -1.43 25.31 57.50
N PRO A 754 -0.89 24.83 58.63
CA PRO A 754 0.32 25.39 59.25
C PRO A 754 1.61 25.28 58.41
N GLN A 755 1.54 24.82 57.16
CA GLN A 755 2.67 24.79 56.22
C GLN A 755 2.35 25.34 54.82
N ASP A 756 1.20 25.98 54.62
CA ASP A 756 0.83 26.54 53.31
C ASP A 756 0.98 28.06 53.30
N HIS A 757 2.14 28.52 52.82
CA HIS A 757 2.26 29.83 52.18
C HIS A 757 1.99 29.62 50.67
N LEU A 758 0.71 29.60 50.27
CA LEU A 758 0.35 29.66 48.85
C LEU A 758 0.47 31.08 48.30
#